data_AF-A0A921LSX7-F1
#
_entry.id   AF-A0A921LSX7-F1
#
_cell.length_a   1.000
_cell.length_b   1.000
_cell.length_c   1.000
_cell.angle_alpha   90.00
_cell.angle_beta   90.00
_cell.angle_gamma   90.00
#
_symmetry.space_group_name_H-M   'P 1'
#
loop_
_entity.id
_entity.type
_entity.pdbx_description
1 polymer ?
#
loop_
_entity_poly.entity_id
_entity_poly.type
_entity_poly.pdbx_seq_one_letter_code
_entity_poly.pdbx_strand_id
1 'polypeptide(L)'
;MHVEHTDYDASSLASILEYAKQLEGKTLREACNLDDIEDSHKRKGSFGDALEEYYFHYANNNDPHPDFAEVSTELKSTPLKVKRNGDYSAKERLVISLINYMSVVGETWETSSLQKKLRQILLVAYQYDKDLNPVDFLIKIVELWGIPEEDLPTFKHDWDTVVDKIRAGRAHELSGSDTLYLEAATKASSSKDRRPQPYSPIPAKPRAWAIKQSYMTVTFNHLLHVQSIRRTRDEGTLDLLELVKRRFEPYTGLTEEELAEVCGYSWAGRRKPKNLCALITKHILGVDEDLKIAEFEKAGIKAKTMRLKRNGVPKESISFPAFSYFDLAERAFEESDFLGYLRQKYLFVIYREDRREHGTFHLSEVLFWQMPDADIVEAKRCYEEMQRRVRAGHAERSVTSTENRCCHVRPHGRNKADTLPTPYGSQETKKCFWINARYIGEEIDRVKRADSRGATSRRAHGLGDEVAKNTIRVAELFAGVGGFRLGLEGYHDPDHPEFNMPAAGPFATVWANQWEPPGAFTKQFAARCYRKRFGDDSVVNQDIHAVLDAYEDGAIDIPDVDMVVGGFPCQDYSVAKPLAQAEGIVGKKGVLWWDIYRFLQLKGCPRFVLLENVDRLLKSPASQRGRDFAIILSCFATLGYAVEWRVVNGAQYGFPQKRRRVYIYAEKADSGWNLEDRIEHGVIAEAFPAEISGDMRRIELLSDPYENSEEFGVGLKQSPFENAGCMQGGTVVTVAMSPVFDGPKMTLGDVLVPDEEVPEEYYVDDEKLEKWQYFKGGKKEPRVNKRTGFEYLYSEGAMAFPDPVDAPARTILTSEGGGSASRSKHIVQAGDGRYRRLVPDELDQLQGFPKGWTDTGMSDIQRAFCMGNALIVGIPHRIGEVISRKLG
;
A
#
# COMPACT_ATOMS: atom_id res chain seq x y z
N MET A 1 12.23 58.52 2.66
CA MET A 1 11.45 59.61 2.04
C MET A 1 10.02 59.13 1.98
N HIS A 2 9.16 59.68 2.84
CA HIS A 2 7.73 59.44 2.84
C HIS A 2 7.13 60.12 1.61
N VAL A 3 6.42 59.38 0.78
CA VAL A 3 5.55 59.96 -0.25
C VAL A 3 4.15 59.95 0.35
N GLU A 4 3.74 61.11 0.86
CA GLU A 4 2.34 61.42 1.16
C GLU A 4 1.60 61.56 -0.18
N HIS A 5 0.82 60.54 -0.55
CA HIS A 5 -0.39 60.67 -1.35
C HIS A 5 -1.14 59.34 -1.22
N THR A 6 -1.97 59.22 -0.19
CA THR A 6 -3.03 58.21 -0.19
C THR A 6 -4.35 58.96 -0.29
N ASP A 7 -5.07 58.75 -1.41
CA ASP A 7 -6.43 59.27 -1.63
C ASP A 7 -7.47 58.63 -0.67
N TYR A 8 -7.00 57.90 0.34
CA TYR A 8 -7.74 57.20 1.38
C TYR A 8 -6.95 57.21 2.70
N ASP A 9 -7.66 57.10 3.83
CA ASP A 9 -7.10 57.01 5.17
C ASP A 9 -6.76 55.54 5.48
N ALA A 10 -5.46 55.21 5.52
CA ALA A 10 -4.95 53.86 5.76
C ALA A 10 -5.27 53.32 7.17
N SER A 11 -5.63 54.19 8.11
CA SER A 11 -6.06 53.81 9.47
C SER A 11 -7.57 53.52 9.57
N SER A 12 -8.32 53.79 8.50
CA SER A 12 -9.78 53.66 8.45
C SER A 12 -10.20 52.62 7.42
N LEU A 13 -10.69 51.48 7.93
CA LEU A 13 -11.23 50.41 7.09
C LEU A 13 -12.36 50.90 6.18
N ALA A 14 -13.21 51.80 6.68
CA ALA A 14 -14.30 52.37 5.91
C ALA A 14 -13.77 53.22 4.75
N SER A 15 -12.71 54.01 4.99
CA SER A 15 -12.08 54.82 3.94
C SER A 15 -11.41 53.95 2.87
N ILE A 16 -10.68 52.91 3.29
CA ILE A 16 -10.07 51.95 2.36
C ILE A 16 -11.13 51.25 1.50
N LEU A 17 -12.22 50.79 2.11
CA LEU A 17 -13.30 50.13 1.37
C LEU A 17 -14.01 51.09 0.41
N GLU A 18 -14.32 52.32 0.85
CA GLU A 18 -14.97 53.33 0.02
C GLU A 18 -14.09 53.69 -1.19
N TYR A 19 -12.78 53.83 -0.98
CA TYR A 19 -11.82 54.04 -2.04
C TYR A 19 -11.80 52.84 -3.01
N ALA A 20 -11.59 51.63 -2.50
CA ALA A 20 -11.57 50.41 -3.30
C ALA A 20 -12.87 50.20 -4.10
N LYS A 21 -14.04 50.55 -3.54
CA LYS A 21 -15.34 50.45 -4.20
C LYS A 21 -15.43 51.29 -5.47
N GLN A 22 -14.60 52.33 -5.64
CA GLN A 22 -14.58 53.13 -6.87
C GLN A 22 -14.05 52.38 -8.09
N LEU A 23 -13.39 51.23 -7.88
CA LEU A 23 -12.94 50.30 -8.92
C LEU A 23 -14.08 49.46 -9.49
N GLU A 24 -15.18 49.26 -8.75
CA GLU A 24 -16.26 48.38 -9.15
C GLU A 24 -16.92 48.89 -10.43
N GLY A 25 -16.94 48.04 -11.47
CA GLY A 25 -17.45 48.39 -12.80
C GLY A 25 -16.45 49.09 -13.73
N LYS A 26 -15.18 49.27 -13.32
CA LYS A 26 -14.11 49.85 -14.14
C LYS A 26 -12.98 48.85 -14.42
N THR A 27 -12.11 49.19 -15.36
CA THR A 27 -10.80 48.54 -15.51
C THR A 27 -9.73 49.29 -14.70
N LEU A 28 -8.59 48.66 -14.42
CA LEU A 28 -7.47 49.37 -13.77
C LEU A 28 -6.92 50.48 -14.67
N ARG A 29 -6.95 50.29 -15.99
CA ARG A 29 -6.56 51.31 -16.96
C ARG A 29 -7.40 52.57 -16.81
N GLU A 30 -8.72 52.42 -16.74
CA GLU A 30 -9.65 53.54 -16.56
C GLU A 30 -9.47 54.23 -15.20
N ALA A 31 -9.19 53.47 -14.15
CA ALA A 31 -9.07 54.00 -12.80
C ALA A 31 -7.74 54.72 -12.55
N CYS A 32 -6.65 54.25 -13.15
CA CYS A 32 -5.28 54.70 -12.86
C CYS A 32 -4.62 55.45 -14.03
N ASN A 33 -5.30 55.56 -15.18
CA ASN A 33 -4.78 56.16 -16.42
C ASN A 33 -3.43 55.55 -16.87
N LEU A 34 -3.39 54.21 -16.98
CA LEU A 34 -2.19 53.43 -17.27
C LEU A 34 -1.97 53.18 -18.78
N ASP A 35 -0.71 53.19 -19.21
CA ASP A 35 -0.30 52.64 -20.50
C ASP A 35 -0.24 51.10 -20.47
N ASP A 36 -0.02 50.46 -21.63
CA ASP A 36 0.14 49.00 -21.69
C ASP A 36 1.31 48.52 -20.82
N ILE A 37 1.04 47.54 -19.95
CA ILE A 37 2.12 46.85 -19.19
C ILE A 37 2.80 45.82 -20.12
N GLU A 38 4.15 45.79 -20.15
CA GLU A 38 4.94 44.86 -20.98
C GLU A 38 4.53 43.37 -20.78
N ASP A 39 4.17 42.74 -21.90
CA ASP A 39 3.79 41.34 -22.15
C ASP A 39 3.28 40.52 -20.94
N SER A 40 1.96 40.64 -20.74
CA SER A 40 1.17 39.99 -19.69
C SER A 40 1.04 38.47 -19.77
N HIS A 41 1.45 37.83 -20.87
CA HIS A 41 1.30 36.39 -21.05
C HIS A 41 2.32 35.54 -20.27
N LYS A 42 3.30 36.16 -19.60
CA LYS A 42 4.41 35.43 -18.94
C LYS A 42 4.34 35.31 -17.42
N ARG A 43 3.50 36.08 -16.69
CA ARG A 43 3.49 36.06 -15.21
C ARG A 43 2.09 35.91 -14.62
N LYS A 44 1.92 34.84 -13.84
CA LYS A 44 0.73 34.58 -13.01
C LYS A 44 0.74 35.55 -11.82
N GLY A 45 -0.33 36.33 -11.62
CA GLY A 45 -0.45 37.33 -10.53
C GLY A 45 -0.37 38.79 -10.98
N SER A 46 -0.11 39.06 -12.25
CA SER A 46 0.11 40.41 -12.81
C SER A 46 -0.99 41.44 -12.55
N PHE A 47 -2.26 41.02 -12.43
CA PHE A 47 -3.35 41.92 -12.04
C PHE A 47 -3.22 42.39 -10.58
N GLY A 48 -2.87 41.47 -9.66
CA GLY A 48 -2.69 41.78 -8.25
C GLY A 48 -1.54 42.76 -8.03
N ASP A 49 -0.38 42.47 -8.64
CA ASP A 49 0.78 43.35 -8.61
C ASP A 49 0.44 44.76 -9.13
N ALA A 50 -0.33 44.84 -10.23
CA ALA A 50 -0.76 46.12 -10.79
C ALA A 50 -1.76 46.86 -9.89
N LEU A 51 -2.69 46.14 -9.26
CA LEU A 51 -3.63 46.72 -8.29
C LEU A 51 -2.90 47.31 -7.07
N GLU A 52 -1.92 46.57 -6.54
CA GLU A 52 -1.12 46.98 -5.39
C GLU A 52 -0.26 48.21 -5.71
N GLU A 53 0.47 48.19 -6.84
CA GLU A 53 1.41 49.25 -7.23
C GLU A 53 0.71 50.52 -7.71
N TYR A 54 -0.25 50.40 -8.63
CA TYR A 54 -0.81 51.55 -9.32
C TYR A 54 -2.03 52.17 -8.66
N TYR A 55 -2.80 51.39 -7.90
CA TYR A 55 -4.02 51.90 -7.26
C TYR A 55 -3.85 52.12 -5.75
N PHE A 56 -3.26 51.17 -5.04
CA PHE A 56 -3.05 51.31 -3.60
C PHE A 56 -1.67 51.86 -3.20
N HIS A 57 -0.76 51.99 -4.16
CA HIS A 57 0.60 52.52 -4.00
C HIS A 57 1.49 51.76 -3.00
N TYR A 58 1.31 50.44 -2.91
CA TYR A 58 2.18 49.57 -2.13
C TYR A 58 3.35 49.05 -2.96
N ALA A 59 4.54 49.01 -2.35
CA ALA A 59 5.70 48.36 -2.95
C ALA A 59 5.58 46.84 -2.82
N ASN A 60 5.67 46.11 -3.93
CA ASN A 60 5.68 44.64 -3.98
C ASN A 60 6.74 44.07 -3.02
N ASN A 61 6.31 43.58 -1.84
CA ASN A 61 7.19 42.99 -0.83
C ASN A 61 6.62 41.64 -0.35
N ASN A 62 7.45 40.81 0.29
CA ASN A 62 7.05 39.50 0.83
C ASN A 62 6.78 39.55 2.35
N ASP A 63 6.18 40.63 2.85
CA ASP A 63 5.92 40.79 4.28
C ASP A 63 4.83 39.79 4.77
N PRO A 64 5.05 39.07 5.89
CA PRO A 64 4.03 38.21 6.48
C PRO A 64 2.84 38.95 7.14
N HIS A 65 2.90 40.27 7.34
CA HIS A 65 1.79 41.06 7.90
C HIS A 65 0.68 41.33 6.85
N PRO A 66 -0.52 41.77 7.27
CA PRO A 66 -1.55 42.23 6.33
C PRO A 66 -1.12 43.49 5.56
N ASP A 67 -1.54 43.60 4.30
CA ASP A 67 -1.21 44.73 3.41
C ASP A 67 -1.59 46.07 4.03
N PHE A 68 -2.75 46.13 4.70
CA PHE A 68 -3.17 47.27 5.52
C PHE A 68 -2.96 46.97 7.01
N ALA A 69 -1.72 47.09 7.49
CA ALA A 69 -1.34 46.69 8.85
C ALA A 69 -2.12 47.43 9.97
N GLU A 70 -2.42 48.72 9.78
CA GLU A 70 -3.11 49.56 10.78
C GLU A 70 -4.55 49.10 11.05
N VAL A 71 -5.22 48.53 10.04
CA VAL A 71 -6.59 47.99 10.14
C VAL A 71 -6.60 46.46 10.06
N SER A 72 -5.44 45.81 10.09
CA SER A 72 -5.27 44.36 10.00
C SER A 72 -6.06 43.71 8.86
N THR A 73 -6.02 44.32 7.67
CA THR A 73 -6.77 43.84 6.47
C THR A 73 -5.81 43.41 5.36
N GLU A 74 -6.05 42.23 4.78
CA GLU A 74 -5.28 41.70 3.65
C GLU A 74 -5.94 42.10 2.32
N LEU A 75 -5.19 42.54 1.33
CA LEU A 75 -5.66 42.75 -0.04
C LEU A 75 -5.49 41.46 -0.84
N LYS A 76 -6.56 41.01 -1.50
CA LYS A 76 -6.47 39.88 -2.44
C LYS A 76 -7.30 40.14 -3.68
N SER A 77 -6.74 39.78 -4.84
CA SER A 77 -7.47 39.78 -6.10
C SER A 77 -7.72 38.37 -6.60
N THR A 78 -8.82 38.16 -7.32
CA THR A 78 -9.13 36.84 -7.88
C THR A 78 -9.92 36.89 -9.19
N PRO A 79 -9.54 36.08 -10.19
CA PRO A 79 -10.24 36.05 -11.46
C PRO A 79 -11.57 35.28 -11.42
N LEU A 80 -12.55 35.78 -12.16
CA LEU A 80 -13.86 35.18 -12.41
C LEU A 80 -13.98 34.69 -13.85
N LYS A 81 -14.75 33.62 -14.05
CA LYS A 81 -15.24 33.14 -15.34
C LYS A 81 -16.75 33.28 -15.41
N VAL A 82 -17.26 33.80 -16.52
CA VAL A 82 -18.69 33.87 -16.81
C VAL A 82 -19.17 32.52 -17.33
N LYS A 83 -20.21 31.96 -16.71
CA LYS A 83 -20.86 30.73 -17.15
C LYS A 83 -21.87 31.03 -18.26
N ARG A 84 -22.26 29.99 -19.00
CA ARG A 84 -23.25 30.11 -20.11
C ARG A 84 -24.60 30.68 -19.67
N ASN A 85 -24.98 30.50 -18.40
CA ASN A 85 -26.22 31.01 -17.82
C ASN A 85 -26.08 32.43 -17.23
N GLY A 86 -24.93 33.08 -17.37
CA GLY A 86 -24.67 34.43 -16.87
C GLY A 86 -24.04 34.50 -15.48
N ASP A 87 -24.06 33.40 -14.70
CA ASP A 87 -23.47 33.35 -13.37
C ASP A 87 -21.94 33.41 -13.41
N TYR A 88 -21.32 33.76 -12.28
CA TYR A 88 -19.87 33.76 -12.15
C TYR A 88 -19.35 32.44 -11.55
N SER A 89 -18.08 32.15 -11.78
CA SER A 89 -17.34 31.13 -11.04
C SER A 89 -15.93 31.63 -10.80
N ALA A 90 -15.37 31.30 -9.64
CA ALA A 90 -13.95 31.55 -9.41
C ALA A 90 -13.16 30.75 -10.46
N LYS A 91 -12.19 31.40 -11.11
CA LYS A 91 -11.35 30.73 -12.12
C LYS A 91 -10.27 29.86 -11.48
N GLU A 92 -9.84 30.22 -10.27
CA GLU A 92 -8.82 29.49 -9.51
C GLU A 92 -9.07 29.59 -8.00
N ARG A 93 -8.23 28.91 -7.22
CA ARG A 93 -8.20 28.97 -5.75
C ARG A 93 -7.67 30.33 -5.29
N LEU A 94 -8.15 30.84 -4.16
CA LEU A 94 -7.63 32.07 -3.56
C LEU A 94 -6.43 31.76 -2.67
N VAL A 95 -5.22 32.12 -3.08
CA VAL A 95 -4.01 31.88 -2.27
C VAL A 95 -3.86 32.97 -1.21
N ILE A 96 -3.61 32.57 0.03
CA ILE A 96 -3.50 33.49 1.18
C ILE A 96 -2.04 33.74 1.53
N SER A 97 -1.31 32.72 1.99
CA SER A 97 0.08 32.85 2.43
C SER A 97 0.85 31.55 2.29
N LEU A 98 2.19 31.62 2.27
CA LEU A 98 3.03 30.43 2.31
C LEU A 98 2.92 29.72 3.66
N ILE A 99 2.95 28.38 3.63
CA ILE A 99 3.04 27.57 4.84
C ILE A 99 4.51 27.47 5.24
N ASN A 100 4.88 28.10 6.34
CA ASN A 100 6.19 27.86 6.96
C ASN A 100 6.08 26.64 7.87
N TYR A 101 6.53 25.49 7.38
CA TYR A 101 6.47 24.23 8.13
C TYR A 101 7.14 24.29 9.49
N MET A 102 8.22 25.06 9.65
CA MET A 102 8.98 25.12 10.89
C MET A 102 8.27 25.91 11.99
N SER A 103 7.56 26.98 11.64
CA SER A 103 6.88 27.83 12.63
C SER A 103 5.44 27.41 12.89
N VAL A 104 4.72 26.93 11.86
CA VAL A 104 3.28 26.67 11.94
C VAL A 104 2.91 25.60 12.99
N VAL A 105 3.82 24.68 13.29
CA VAL A 105 3.61 23.63 14.30
C VAL A 105 3.47 24.17 15.73
N GLY A 106 4.03 25.36 15.99
CA GLY A 106 3.93 26.05 17.29
C GLY A 106 2.72 26.98 17.41
N GLU A 107 1.92 27.12 16.36
CA GLU A 107 0.72 27.98 16.36
C GLU A 107 -0.51 27.18 16.88
N THR A 108 -1.55 27.91 17.30
CA THR A 108 -2.93 27.39 17.42
C THR A 108 -3.82 28.12 16.42
N TRP A 109 -4.98 27.58 16.06
CA TRP A 109 -5.91 28.26 15.16
C TRP A 109 -6.17 29.72 15.58
N GLU A 110 -6.49 29.93 16.86
CA GLU A 110 -6.85 31.24 17.43
C GLU A 110 -5.68 32.25 17.43
N THR A 111 -4.45 31.77 17.39
CA THR A 111 -3.24 32.61 17.41
C THR A 111 -2.49 32.63 16.08
N SER A 112 -2.95 31.81 15.12
CA SER A 112 -2.22 31.55 13.89
C SER A 112 -2.10 32.78 13.00
N SER A 113 -0.98 32.85 12.30
CA SER A 113 -0.72 33.87 11.27
C SER A 113 -1.77 33.81 10.16
N LEU A 114 -2.23 32.60 9.82
CA LEU A 114 -3.27 32.40 8.82
C LEU A 114 -4.62 32.97 9.27
N GLN A 115 -5.07 32.65 10.49
CA GLN A 115 -6.39 33.11 10.96
C GLN A 115 -6.45 34.63 11.01
N LYS A 116 -5.35 35.30 11.39
CA LYS A 116 -5.24 36.76 11.36
C LYS A 116 -5.46 37.33 9.95
N LYS A 117 -4.86 36.71 8.92
CA LYS A 117 -5.06 37.10 7.51
C LYS A 117 -6.46 36.78 6.99
N LEU A 118 -7.06 35.67 7.43
CA LEU A 118 -8.40 35.25 7.01
C LEU A 118 -9.53 35.99 7.74
N ARG A 119 -9.22 36.69 8.84
CA ARG A 119 -10.19 37.44 9.63
C ARG A 119 -10.88 38.50 8.78
N GLN A 120 -10.13 39.17 7.91
CA GLN A 120 -10.65 40.25 7.09
C GLN A 120 -9.78 40.47 5.84
N ILE A 121 -10.40 40.26 4.68
CA ILE A 121 -9.78 40.39 3.36
C ILE A 121 -10.57 41.41 2.54
N LEU A 122 -9.89 42.42 2.02
CA LEU A 122 -10.41 43.24 0.94
C LEU A 122 -10.25 42.47 -0.37
N LEU A 123 -11.36 41.99 -0.91
CA LEU A 123 -11.40 41.10 -2.05
C LEU A 123 -11.81 41.85 -3.32
N VAL A 124 -10.95 41.83 -4.34
CA VAL A 124 -11.19 42.43 -5.65
C VAL A 124 -11.32 41.34 -6.71
N ALA A 125 -12.54 41.05 -7.14
CA ALA A 125 -12.82 40.04 -8.15
C ALA A 125 -13.05 40.66 -9.54
N TYR A 126 -12.38 40.13 -10.55
CA TYR A 126 -12.36 40.69 -11.90
C TYR A 126 -12.68 39.63 -12.95
N GLN A 127 -13.29 40.03 -14.07
CA GLN A 127 -13.63 39.13 -15.17
C GLN A 127 -12.37 38.82 -15.99
N TYR A 128 -11.95 37.55 -15.99
CA TYR A 128 -10.81 37.13 -16.78
C TYR A 128 -11.18 36.93 -18.24
N ASP A 129 -10.40 37.54 -19.13
CA ASP A 129 -10.35 37.24 -20.55
C ASP A 129 -8.91 36.88 -20.93
N LYS A 130 -8.72 35.86 -21.76
CA LYS A 130 -7.38 35.44 -22.19
C LYS A 130 -6.78 36.36 -23.25
N ASP A 131 -7.62 37.14 -23.94
CA ASP A 131 -7.24 37.95 -25.09
C ASP A 131 -7.04 39.44 -24.70
N LEU A 132 -7.21 39.80 -23.42
CA LEU A 132 -7.04 41.16 -22.89
C LEU A 132 -5.78 41.29 -22.01
N ASN A 133 -5.24 42.51 -21.93
CA ASN A 133 -4.20 42.87 -20.96
C ASN A 133 -4.80 42.84 -19.53
N PRO A 134 -4.06 42.42 -18.50
CA PRO A 134 -4.51 42.45 -17.11
C PRO A 134 -5.14 43.77 -16.65
N VAL A 135 -4.58 44.93 -17.02
CA VAL A 135 -5.18 46.22 -16.61
C VAL A 135 -6.52 46.51 -17.27
N ASP A 136 -6.88 45.78 -18.32
CA ASP A 136 -8.15 45.86 -19.04
C ASP A 136 -9.20 44.86 -18.53
N PHE A 137 -8.90 44.10 -17.48
CA PHE A 137 -9.90 43.25 -16.84
C PHE A 137 -10.93 44.09 -16.10
N LEU A 138 -12.21 43.82 -16.41
CA LEU A 138 -13.33 44.50 -15.76
C LEU A 138 -13.50 44.00 -14.33
N ILE A 139 -13.37 44.90 -13.37
CA ILE A 139 -13.57 44.62 -11.95
C ILE A 139 -15.07 44.53 -11.67
N LYS A 140 -15.50 43.42 -11.08
CA LYS A 140 -16.92 43.08 -10.89
C LYS A 140 -17.37 43.19 -9.45
N ILE A 141 -16.51 42.82 -8.50
CA ILE A 141 -16.85 42.77 -7.09
C ILE A 141 -15.68 43.36 -6.32
N VAL A 142 -15.99 44.30 -5.43
CA VAL A 142 -15.06 44.77 -4.40
C VAL A 142 -15.76 44.68 -3.06
N GLU A 143 -15.33 43.80 -2.17
CA GLU A 143 -16.01 43.59 -0.88
C GLU A 143 -15.04 43.24 0.24
N LEU A 144 -15.46 43.49 1.49
CA LEU A 144 -14.80 42.92 2.65
C LEU A 144 -15.33 41.51 2.87
N TRP A 145 -14.44 40.54 2.84
CA TRP A 145 -14.74 39.14 3.07
C TRP A 145 -14.01 38.65 4.31
N GLY A 146 -14.71 37.86 5.13
CA GLY A 146 -14.16 37.12 6.26
C GLY A 146 -14.84 35.76 6.35
N ILE A 147 -14.27 34.85 7.14
CA ILE A 147 -14.85 33.51 7.33
C ILE A 147 -16.24 33.66 8.00
N PRO A 148 -17.34 33.20 7.38
CA PRO A 148 -18.64 33.13 8.01
C PRO A 148 -18.61 32.27 9.28
N GLU A 149 -19.35 32.66 10.32
CA GLU A 149 -19.33 31.95 11.61
C GLU A 149 -19.66 30.45 11.47
N GLU A 150 -20.58 30.12 10.56
CA GLU A 150 -21.00 28.73 10.29
C GLU A 150 -19.93 27.87 9.60
N ASP A 151 -18.96 28.50 8.92
CA ASP A 151 -17.87 27.81 8.21
C ASP A 151 -16.62 27.68 9.07
N LEU A 152 -16.51 28.48 10.15
CA LEU A 152 -15.35 28.55 11.03
C LEU A 152 -14.91 27.19 11.59
N PRO A 153 -15.82 26.28 12.05
CA PRO A 153 -15.42 24.96 12.53
C PRO A 153 -14.70 24.13 11.46
N THR A 154 -15.15 24.23 10.20
CA THR A 154 -14.54 23.50 9.08
C THR A 154 -13.18 24.08 8.71
N PHE A 155 -13.04 25.42 8.68
CA PHE A 155 -11.74 26.07 8.47
C PHE A 155 -10.73 25.69 9.55
N LYS A 156 -11.16 25.67 10.81
CA LYS A 156 -10.33 25.22 11.93
C LYS A 156 -9.92 23.76 11.77
N HIS A 157 -10.87 22.87 11.48
CA HIS A 157 -10.58 21.45 11.24
C HIS A 157 -9.60 21.24 10.09
N ASP A 158 -9.74 21.98 8.99
CA ASP A 158 -8.83 21.90 7.85
C ASP A 158 -7.41 22.36 8.21
N TRP A 159 -7.31 23.43 9.00
CA TRP A 159 -6.03 23.92 9.51
C TRP A 159 -5.39 22.88 10.44
N ASP A 160 -6.14 22.36 11.41
CA ASP A 160 -5.68 21.32 12.34
C ASP A 160 -5.21 20.08 11.56
N THR A 161 -5.97 19.64 10.55
CA THR A 161 -5.62 18.50 9.69
C THR A 161 -4.26 18.67 9.02
N VAL A 162 -4.00 19.86 8.45
CA VAL A 162 -2.72 20.15 7.80
C VAL A 162 -1.60 20.26 8.83
N VAL A 163 -1.81 20.97 9.93
CA VAL A 163 -0.79 21.22 10.95
C VAL A 163 -0.43 19.95 11.70
N ASP A 164 -1.40 19.10 12.05
CA ASP A 164 -1.15 17.82 12.72
C ASP A 164 -0.39 16.86 11.81
N LYS A 165 -0.64 16.88 10.50
CA LYS A 165 0.15 16.12 9.53
C LYS A 165 1.61 16.61 9.48
N ILE A 166 1.83 17.92 9.60
CA ILE A 166 3.19 18.51 9.70
C ILE A 166 3.84 18.13 11.04
N ARG A 167 3.10 18.20 12.16
CA ARG A 167 3.57 17.79 13.49
C ARG A 167 3.95 16.31 13.54
N ALA A 168 3.28 15.47 12.74
CA ALA A 168 3.61 14.06 12.59
C ALA A 168 4.80 13.80 11.65
N GLY A 169 5.52 14.83 11.18
CA GLY A 169 6.66 14.67 10.26
C GLY A 169 6.27 14.30 8.82
N ARG A 170 5.00 14.54 8.43
CA ARG A 170 4.41 14.10 7.16
C ARG A 170 3.96 15.26 6.27
N ALA A 171 4.59 16.43 6.38
CA ALA A 171 4.34 17.57 5.49
C ALA A 171 4.61 17.26 4.01
N HIS A 172 5.48 16.29 3.73
CA HIS A 172 5.78 15.84 2.37
C HIS A 172 4.61 15.05 1.74
N GLU A 173 3.71 14.50 2.56
CA GLU A 173 2.48 13.81 2.18
C GLU A 173 1.25 14.72 2.16
N LEU A 174 1.41 16.02 2.43
CA LEU A 174 0.29 16.96 2.36
C LEU A 174 -0.33 16.93 0.97
N SER A 175 -1.64 17.07 0.90
CA SER A 175 -2.35 17.23 -0.36
C SER A 175 -3.48 18.24 -0.20
N GLY A 176 -3.87 18.87 -1.31
CA GLY A 176 -5.04 19.75 -1.31
C GLY A 176 -6.35 18.98 -1.11
N SER A 177 -6.30 17.65 -1.18
CA SER A 177 -7.41 16.74 -0.89
C SER A 177 -7.60 16.44 0.59
N ASP A 178 -6.60 16.71 1.44
CA ASP A 178 -6.67 16.40 2.87
C ASP A 178 -7.85 17.12 3.56
N THR A 179 -8.26 18.27 3.03
CA THR A 179 -9.17 19.23 3.67
C THR A 179 -10.40 19.57 2.81
N LEU A 180 -11.32 20.39 3.33
CA LEU A 180 -12.61 20.73 2.71
C LEU A 180 -12.63 22.13 2.08
N TYR A 181 -12.43 23.19 2.85
CA TYR A 181 -12.49 24.61 2.42
C TYR A 181 -11.11 25.23 2.27
N LEU A 182 -10.18 24.91 3.18
CA LEU A 182 -8.82 25.45 3.22
C LEU A 182 -7.80 24.37 2.84
N GLU A 183 -7.04 24.55 1.76
CA GLU A 183 -6.07 23.57 1.27
C GLU A 183 -4.60 24.02 1.40
N ALA A 184 -3.70 23.04 1.51
CA ALA A 184 -2.26 23.22 1.39
C ALA A 184 -1.82 23.07 -0.09
N ALA A 185 -2.00 24.12 -0.88
CA ALA A 185 -1.73 24.15 -2.32
C ALA A 185 -0.23 24.14 -2.65
N THR A 186 0.23 23.30 -3.58
CA THR A 186 1.64 23.29 -4.03
C THR A 186 1.97 24.58 -4.79
N LYS A 187 3.11 25.21 -4.46
CA LYS A 187 3.61 26.42 -5.15
C LYS A 187 4.72 26.17 -6.17
N ALA A 188 5.37 25.01 -6.14
CA ALA A 188 6.43 24.68 -7.08
C ALA A 188 5.89 24.14 -8.41
N SER A 189 6.32 24.72 -9.53
CA SER A 189 6.10 24.19 -10.89
C SER A 189 7.00 22.99 -11.19
N SER A 190 8.12 22.85 -10.47
CA SER A 190 9.09 21.77 -10.61
C SER A 190 9.11 20.84 -9.40
N SER A 191 9.27 19.55 -9.66
CA SER A 191 9.49 18.53 -8.63
C SER A 191 10.82 18.68 -7.89
N LYS A 192 11.67 19.67 -8.19
CA LYS A 192 12.95 19.91 -7.50
C LYS A 192 12.87 20.85 -6.30
N ASP A 193 11.87 21.74 -6.28
CA ASP A 193 11.76 22.73 -5.21
C ASP A 193 11.28 22.07 -3.91
N ARG A 194 12.08 22.20 -2.86
CA ARG A 194 11.91 21.48 -1.60
C ARG A 194 12.25 22.37 -0.43
N ARG A 195 11.52 22.21 0.66
CA ARG A 195 11.69 22.92 1.93
C ARG A 195 11.85 21.90 3.05
N PRO A 196 12.68 22.19 4.05
CA PRO A 196 12.76 21.34 5.23
C PRO A 196 11.42 21.41 5.99
N GLN A 197 11.12 20.37 6.74
CA GLN A 197 9.95 20.28 7.61
C GLN A 197 10.39 19.87 9.02
N PRO A 198 9.63 20.19 10.07
CA PRO A 198 9.95 19.71 11.41
C PRO A 198 9.65 18.21 11.50
N TYR A 199 10.31 17.53 12.45
CA TYR A 199 10.04 16.14 12.81
C TYR A 199 10.25 15.08 11.71
N SER A 200 10.87 15.44 10.56
CA SER A 200 11.23 14.49 9.51
C SER A 200 12.42 14.99 8.67
N PRO A 201 13.37 14.11 8.30
CA PRO A 201 14.47 14.47 7.41
C PRO A 201 14.03 14.57 5.94
N ILE A 202 12.84 14.06 5.58
CA ILE A 202 12.33 14.11 4.21
C ILE A 202 11.91 15.55 3.91
N PRO A 203 12.41 16.20 2.85
CA PRO A 203 11.96 17.55 2.55
C PRO A 203 10.61 17.57 1.82
N ALA A 204 9.78 18.56 2.11
CA ALA A 204 8.44 18.72 1.55
C ALA A 204 8.42 19.72 0.38
N LYS A 205 7.47 19.58 -0.55
CA LYS A 205 7.22 20.63 -1.57
C LYS A 205 6.75 21.91 -0.87
N PRO A 206 7.18 23.11 -1.29
CA PRO A 206 6.62 24.34 -0.73
C PRO A 206 5.12 24.42 -1.02
N ARG A 207 4.34 24.76 0.01
CA ARG A 207 2.89 24.92 -0.07
C ARG A 207 2.44 26.28 0.41
N ALA A 208 1.27 26.69 -0.03
CA ALA A 208 0.57 27.87 0.42
C ALA A 208 -0.81 27.47 0.95
N TRP A 209 -1.25 28.15 1.99
CA TRP A 209 -2.65 28.17 2.38
C TRP A 209 -3.47 28.79 1.26
N ALA A 210 -4.51 28.09 0.81
CA ALA A 210 -5.41 28.59 -0.21
C ALA A 210 -6.86 28.16 0.08
N ILE A 211 -7.81 29.05 -0.20
CA ILE A 211 -9.25 28.73 -0.16
C ILE A 211 -9.63 28.07 -1.48
N LYS A 212 -10.33 26.93 -1.40
CA LYS A 212 -10.71 26.17 -2.60
C LYS A 212 -11.57 27.01 -3.55
N GLN A 213 -11.35 26.78 -4.85
CA GLN A 213 -12.11 27.43 -5.93
C GLN A 213 -13.64 27.22 -5.79
N SER A 214 -14.06 26.04 -5.32
CA SER A 214 -15.47 25.72 -5.09
C SER A 214 -16.10 26.63 -4.03
N TYR A 215 -15.38 26.86 -2.93
CA TYR A 215 -15.80 27.75 -1.85
C TYR A 215 -15.93 29.20 -2.36
N MET A 216 -14.92 29.69 -3.08
CA MET A 216 -14.96 31.03 -3.67
C MET A 216 -16.10 31.18 -4.68
N THR A 217 -16.38 30.14 -5.47
CA THR A 217 -17.51 30.14 -6.41
C THR A 217 -18.85 30.27 -5.72
N VAL A 218 -19.07 29.59 -4.59
CA VAL A 218 -20.31 29.74 -3.81
C VAL A 218 -20.39 31.15 -3.21
N THR A 219 -19.28 31.66 -2.69
CA THR A 219 -19.18 33.00 -2.10
C THR A 219 -19.58 34.08 -3.10
N PHE A 220 -18.99 34.11 -4.29
CA PHE A 220 -19.30 35.14 -5.29
C PHE A 220 -20.69 35.09 -5.89
N ASN A 221 -21.33 33.92 -5.83
CA ASN A 221 -22.68 33.76 -6.34
C ASN A 221 -23.74 34.06 -5.28
N HIS A 222 -23.36 34.50 -4.08
CA HIS A 222 -24.20 34.96 -2.97
C HIS A 222 -25.58 34.26 -2.88
N LEU A 223 -25.63 32.92 -2.97
CA LEU A 223 -26.83 32.05 -2.82
C LEU A 223 -27.59 31.61 -4.10
N LEU A 224 -26.92 31.27 -5.20
CA LEU A 224 -27.60 30.54 -6.28
C LEU A 224 -28.08 29.15 -5.84
N HIS A 225 -29.36 29.03 -5.48
CA HIS A 225 -30.11 27.79 -5.26
C HIS A 225 -29.42 26.80 -4.29
N VAL A 226 -28.77 27.32 -3.24
CA VAL A 226 -28.17 26.53 -2.17
C VAL A 226 -28.79 26.90 -0.82
N GLN A 227 -28.82 25.95 0.12
CA GLN A 227 -29.24 26.15 1.50
C GLN A 227 -28.19 25.55 2.43
N SER A 228 -27.78 26.32 3.43
CA SER A 228 -26.90 25.85 4.50
C SER A 228 -27.64 24.92 5.46
N ILE A 229 -26.92 23.95 6.02
CA ILE A 229 -27.44 23.07 7.06
C ILE A 229 -27.71 23.92 8.30
N ARG A 230 -28.96 23.94 8.76
CA ARG A 230 -29.33 24.67 9.97
C ARG A 230 -28.78 23.96 11.20
N ARG A 231 -27.82 24.60 11.86
CA ARG A 231 -27.16 24.11 13.08
C ARG A 231 -27.91 24.53 14.33
N THR A 232 -28.08 23.61 15.28
CA THR A 232 -28.50 23.94 16.64
C THR A 232 -27.32 24.49 17.45
N ARG A 233 -27.59 25.02 18.65
CA ARG A 233 -26.55 25.61 19.51
C ARG A 233 -25.44 24.62 19.88
N ASP A 234 -25.79 23.36 20.08
CA ASP A 234 -24.88 22.27 20.43
C ASP A 234 -24.14 21.67 19.21
N GLU A 235 -24.47 22.11 17.99
CA GLU A 235 -23.81 21.71 16.74
C GLU A 235 -22.86 22.78 16.19
N GLY A 236 -22.85 23.97 16.81
CA GLY A 236 -22.08 25.12 16.34
C GLY A 236 -20.57 24.88 16.26
N THR A 237 -20.04 23.93 17.03
CA THR A 237 -18.60 23.60 17.06
C THR A 237 -18.22 22.38 16.24
N LEU A 238 -19.18 21.65 15.68
CA LEU A 238 -18.90 20.42 14.92
C LEU A 238 -18.34 20.77 13.53
N ASP A 239 -17.33 20.03 13.08
CA ASP A 239 -16.98 20.10 11.66
C ASP A 239 -18.08 19.46 10.79
N LEU A 240 -17.97 19.63 9.47
CA LEU A 240 -18.98 19.14 8.54
C LEU A 240 -19.19 17.62 8.60
N LEU A 241 -18.13 16.82 8.75
CA LEU A 241 -18.26 15.37 8.79
C LEU A 241 -18.91 14.91 10.09
N GLU A 242 -18.49 15.48 11.22
CA GLU A 242 -19.08 15.21 12.53
C GLU A 242 -20.56 15.58 12.58
N LEU A 243 -20.93 16.74 12.02
CA LEU A 243 -22.33 17.16 11.88
C LEU A 243 -23.13 16.16 11.05
N VAL A 244 -22.63 15.78 9.88
CA VAL A 244 -23.31 14.81 9.00
C VAL A 244 -23.45 13.44 9.68
N LYS A 245 -22.40 12.92 10.33
CA LYS A 245 -22.46 11.67 11.08
C LYS A 245 -23.52 11.72 12.19
N ARG A 246 -23.52 12.81 12.99
CA ARG A 246 -24.47 13.00 14.09
C ARG A 246 -25.92 13.07 13.60
N ARG A 247 -26.19 13.70 12.45
CA ARG A 247 -27.53 13.76 11.86
C ARG A 247 -28.01 12.41 11.32
N PHE A 248 -27.10 11.56 10.84
CA PHE A 248 -27.42 10.23 10.33
C PHE A 248 -27.54 9.15 11.42
N GLU A 249 -26.93 9.35 12.59
CA GLU A 249 -26.91 8.38 13.69
C GLU A 249 -28.31 7.86 14.09
N PRO A 250 -29.36 8.69 14.29
CA PRO A 250 -30.70 8.22 14.66
C PRO A 250 -31.38 7.31 13.62
N TYR A 251 -30.89 7.34 12.39
CA TYR A 251 -31.44 6.63 11.24
C TYR A 251 -30.67 5.34 10.94
N THR A 252 -29.56 5.10 11.64
CA THR A 252 -28.71 3.92 11.44
C THR A 252 -29.48 2.66 11.79
N GLY A 253 -29.39 1.65 10.92
CA GLY A 253 -30.12 0.39 11.03
C GLY A 253 -31.46 0.36 10.27
N LEU A 254 -31.95 1.50 9.78
CA LEU A 254 -33.20 1.54 9.00
C LEU A 254 -32.97 1.18 7.53
N THR A 255 -33.93 0.48 6.94
CA THR A 255 -34.00 0.20 5.49
C THR A 255 -34.36 1.44 4.69
N GLU A 256 -34.17 1.39 3.37
CA GLU A 256 -34.55 2.50 2.48
C GLU A 256 -36.05 2.79 2.53
N GLU A 257 -36.88 1.76 2.69
CA GLU A 257 -38.34 1.86 2.84
C GLU A 257 -38.74 2.49 4.17
N GLU A 258 -38.15 2.06 5.29
CA GLU A 258 -38.39 2.65 6.61
C GLU A 258 -37.92 4.10 6.67
N LEU A 259 -36.77 4.42 6.06
CA LEU A 259 -36.28 5.79 5.95
C LEU A 259 -37.21 6.67 5.13
N ALA A 260 -37.76 6.13 4.05
CA ALA A 260 -38.74 6.86 3.25
C ALA A 260 -39.97 7.20 4.11
N GLU A 261 -40.50 6.24 4.86
CA GLU A 261 -41.65 6.46 5.74
C GLU A 261 -41.35 7.51 6.83
N VAL A 262 -40.23 7.37 7.53
CA VAL A 262 -39.82 8.32 8.59
C VAL A 262 -39.58 9.72 8.05
N CYS A 263 -39.03 9.84 6.82
CA CYS A 263 -38.83 11.13 6.15
C CYS A 263 -40.09 11.64 5.40
N GLY A 264 -41.23 10.95 5.50
CA GLY A 264 -42.49 11.38 4.89
C GLY A 264 -42.60 11.15 3.36
N TYR A 265 -41.73 10.32 2.79
CA TYR A 265 -41.77 9.91 1.39
C TYR A 265 -42.68 8.69 1.19
N SER A 266 -43.78 8.88 0.47
CA SER A 266 -44.67 7.80 0.03
C SER A 266 -44.92 7.87 -1.47
N TRP A 267 -45.08 6.72 -2.11
CA TRP A 267 -45.35 6.64 -3.55
C TRP A 267 -46.71 6.05 -3.91
N ALA A 268 -47.61 5.74 -2.96
CA ALA A 268 -49.04 5.41 -3.18
C ALA A 268 -49.41 4.67 -4.50
N GLY A 269 -48.69 3.59 -4.83
CA GLY A 269 -48.92 2.78 -6.04
C GLY A 269 -48.23 3.27 -7.33
N ARG A 270 -47.47 4.37 -7.28
CA ARG A 270 -46.54 4.84 -8.33
C ARG A 270 -45.17 4.18 -8.19
N ARG A 271 -44.30 4.38 -9.19
CA ARG A 271 -42.93 3.85 -9.17
C ARG A 271 -42.07 4.63 -8.16
N LYS A 272 -41.32 3.90 -7.33
CA LYS A 272 -40.31 4.43 -6.40
C LYS A 272 -39.38 5.45 -7.08
N PRO A 273 -39.15 6.65 -6.50
CA PRO A 273 -38.24 7.65 -7.06
C PRO A 273 -36.82 7.11 -7.18
N LYS A 274 -36.16 7.33 -8.34
CA LYS A 274 -34.78 6.86 -8.57
C LYS A 274 -33.73 7.57 -7.72
N ASN A 275 -34.06 8.77 -7.22
CA ASN A 275 -33.20 9.63 -6.40
C ASN A 275 -33.61 9.65 -4.91
N LEU A 276 -34.42 8.69 -4.45
CA LEU A 276 -34.97 8.65 -3.09
C LEU A 276 -33.90 8.82 -2.01
N CYS A 277 -32.79 8.07 -2.06
CA CYS A 277 -31.72 8.20 -1.05
C CYS A 277 -31.08 9.61 -1.01
N ALA A 278 -31.06 10.32 -2.15
CA ALA A 278 -30.58 11.70 -2.19
C ALA A 278 -31.59 12.66 -1.53
N LEU A 279 -32.89 12.43 -1.70
CA LEU A 279 -33.95 13.18 -1.02
C LEU A 279 -33.91 12.93 0.50
N ILE A 280 -33.79 11.66 0.92
CA ILE A 280 -33.60 11.28 2.33
C ILE A 280 -32.36 11.98 2.91
N THR A 281 -31.24 12.00 2.18
CA THR A 281 -30.01 12.69 2.63
C THR A 281 -30.27 14.19 2.87
N LYS A 282 -30.98 14.86 1.97
CA LYS A 282 -31.34 16.28 2.15
C LYS A 282 -32.28 16.47 3.34
N HIS A 283 -33.29 15.61 3.48
CA HIS A 283 -34.24 15.65 4.60
C HIS A 283 -33.53 15.49 5.95
N ILE A 284 -32.65 14.49 6.10
CA ILE A 284 -31.86 14.26 7.33
C ILE A 284 -31.00 15.49 7.67
N LEU A 285 -30.47 16.17 6.65
CA LEU A 285 -29.67 17.38 6.81
C LEU A 285 -30.50 18.67 6.90
N GLY A 286 -31.83 18.58 6.85
CA GLY A 286 -32.75 19.73 6.95
C GLY A 286 -32.65 20.70 5.77
N VAL A 287 -32.38 20.19 4.57
CA VAL A 287 -32.26 20.95 3.32
C VAL A 287 -33.43 20.64 2.39
N ASP A 288 -33.99 21.68 1.76
CA ASP A 288 -35.11 21.56 0.82
C ASP A 288 -34.71 20.74 -0.42
N GLU A 289 -35.66 19.97 -0.94
CA GLU A 289 -35.43 18.98 -2.00
C GLU A 289 -34.94 19.60 -3.32
N ASP A 290 -35.34 20.84 -3.60
CA ASP A 290 -34.97 21.59 -4.81
C ASP A 290 -33.65 22.36 -4.66
N LEU A 291 -33.14 22.48 -3.44
CA LEU A 291 -31.92 23.23 -3.14
C LEU A 291 -30.71 22.32 -2.99
N LYS A 292 -29.53 22.84 -3.32
CA LYS A 292 -28.25 22.16 -3.07
C LYS A 292 -27.78 22.44 -1.65
N ILE A 293 -27.00 21.53 -1.07
CA ILE A 293 -26.42 21.69 0.26
C ILE A 293 -25.22 22.64 0.14
N ALA A 294 -25.29 23.83 0.76
CA ALA A 294 -24.28 24.87 0.58
C ALA A 294 -22.88 24.40 0.98
N GLU A 295 -22.75 23.66 2.09
CA GLU A 295 -21.49 23.13 2.60
C GLU A 295 -20.86 22.12 1.63
N PHE A 296 -21.68 21.35 0.91
CA PHE A 296 -21.18 20.39 -0.08
C PHE A 296 -20.71 21.12 -1.33
N GLU A 297 -21.42 22.15 -1.78
CA GLU A 297 -20.98 22.96 -2.92
C GLU A 297 -19.68 23.73 -2.57
N LYS A 298 -19.58 24.29 -1.36
CA LYS A 298 -18.36 24.95 -0.85
C LYS A 298 -17.16 24.00 -0.83
N ALA A 299 -17.32 22.79 -0.30
CA ALA A 299 -16.24 21.79 -0.22
C ALA A 299 -15.99 21.03 -1.53
N GLY A 300 -16.83 21.21 -2.55
CA GLY A 300 -16.80 20.36 -3.75
C GLY A 300 -17.05 18.88 -3.40
N ILE A 301 -18.06 18.60 -2.57
CA ILE A 301 -18.47 17.25 -2.19
C ILE A 301 -19.58 16.76 -3.12
N LYS A 302 -19.47 15.51 -3.57
CA LYS A 302 -20.54 14.81 -4.27
C LYS A 302 -21.09 13.67 -3.43
N ALA A 303 -22.35 13.76 -3.04
CA ALA A 303 -23.02 12.67 -2.33
C ALA A 303 -23.26 11.46 -3.25
N LYS A 304 -22.96 10.26 -2.75
CA LYS A 304 -23.15 8.99 -3.44
C LYS A 304 -23.68 7.95 -2.47
N THR A 305 -24.83 7.38 -2.80
CA THR A 305 -25.37 6.22 -2.09
C THR A 305 -24.64 4.96 -2.52
N MET A 306 -24.18 4.18 -1.55
CA MET A 306 -23.42 2.96 -1.76
C MET A 306 -24.13 1.79 -1.09
N ARG A 307 -24.42 0.73 -1.84
CA ARG A 307 -24.96 -0.52 -1.29
C ARG A 307 -23.83 -1.54 -1.20
N LEU A 308 -23.41 -1.88 0.00
CA LEU A 308 -22.36 -2.88 0.24
C LEU A 308 -22.99 -4.25 0.46
N LYS A 309 -22.48 -5.23 -0.28
CA LYS A 309 -22.79 -6.64 -0.04
C LYS A 309 -22.21 -7.08 1.31
N ARG A 310 -22.61 -8.28 1.77
CA ARG A 310 -22.11 -8.88 3.01
C ARG A 310 -20.58 -8.96 3.09
N ASN A 311 -19.90 -9.15 1.95
CA ASN A 311 -18.44 -9.19 1.84
C ASN A 311 -17.76 -7.81 1.82
N GLY A 312 -18.48 -6.73 2.12
CA GLY A 312 -17.94 -5.36 2.14
C GLY A 312 -17.78 -4.71 0.76
N VAL A 313 -17.96 -5.45 -0.33
CA VAL A 313 -17.82 -4.91 -1.69
C VAL A 313 -19.13 -4.24 -2.13
N PRO A 314 -19.08 -3.00 -2.66
CA PRO A 314 -20.19 -2.37 -3.35
C PRO A 314 -20.86 -3.26 -4.40
N LYS A 315 -22.19 -3.14 -4.51
CA LYS A 315 -22.94 -3.74 -5.62
C LYS A 315 -22.55 -3.16 -6.98
N GLU A 316 -22.16 -1.90 -7.03
CA GLU A 316 -21.90 -1.16 -8.26
C GLU A 316 -20.55 -0.44 -8.19
N SER A 317 -19.84 -0.44 -9.31
CA SER A 317 -18.69 0.43 -9.56
C SER A 317 -19.14 1.88 -9.78
N ILE A 318 -18.27 2.86 -9.59
CA ILE A 318 -18.61 4.28 -9.76
C ILE A 318 -18.28 4.73 -11.18
N SER A 319 -19.28 4.99 -12.02
CA SER A 319 -19.08 5.52 -13.38
C SER A 319 -18.85 7.03 -13.44
N PHE A 320 -18.07 7.46 -14.41
CA PHE A 320 -17.93 8.86 -14.83
C PHE A 320 -18.66 9.15 -16.15
N PRO A 321 -18.82 10.43 -16.55
CA PRO A 321 -19.31 10.79 -17.88
C PRO A 321 -18.52 10.12 -19.00
N ALA A 322 -19.20 9.88 -20.13
CA ALA A 322 -18.57 9.32 -21.32
C ALA A 322 -17.50 10.27 -21.87
N PHE A 323 -16.36 9.72 -22.29
CA PHE A 323 -15.28 10.49 -22.90
C PHE A 323 -15.43 10.54 -24.43
N SER A 324 -14.85 11.59 -25.04
CA SER A 324 -14.64 11.67 -26.49
C SER A 324 -13.40 10.86 -26.86
N TYR A 325 -13.49 10.02 -27.89
CA TYR A 325 -12.34 9.26 -28.38
C TYR A 325 -11.26 10.17 -28.98
N PHE A 326 -11.63 11.32 -29.56
CA PHE A 326 -10.68 12.32 -30.06
C PHE A 326 -9.94 12.98 -28.91
N ASP A 327 -10.68 13.47 -27.91
CA ASP A 327 -10.09 14.11 -26.74
C ASP A 327 -9.19 13.11 -25.99
N LEU A 328 -9.62 11.86 -25.84
CA LEU A 328 -8.81 10.83 -25.19
C LEU A 328 -7.52 10.54 -25.97
N ALA A 329 -7.56 10.57 -27.31
CA ALA A 329 -6.38 10.33 -28.13
C ALA A 329 -5.33 11.45 -28.02
N GLU A 330 -5.72 12.68 -27.69
CA GLU A 330 -4.80 13.83 -27.70
C GLU A 330 -4.46 14.34 -26.30
N ARG A 331 -5.44 14.38 -25.39
CA ARG A 331 -5.33 15.06 -24.10
C ARG A 331 -4.48 14.26 -23.11
N ALA A 332 -3.47 14.91 -22.53
CA ALA A 332 -2.67 14.34 -21.45
C ALA A 332 -3.53 14.05 -20.20
N PHE A 333 -3.11 13.09 -19.38
CA PHE A 333 -3.85 12.71 -18.17
C PHE A 333 -3.98 13.89 -17.19
N GLU A 334 -2.94 14.72 -17.07
CA GLU A 334 -2.86 15.87 -16.19
C GLU A 334 -3.90 16.95 -16.52
N GLU A 335 -4.40 16.96 -17.76
CA GLU A 335 -5.42 17.88 -18.26
C GLU A 335 -6.79 17.20 -18.41
N SER A 336 -6.88 15.91 -18.14
CA SER A 336 -8.08 15.12 -18.36
C SER A 336 -9.19 15.43 -17.34
N ASP A 337 -10.44 15.39 -17.80
CA ASP A 337 -11.61 15.46 -16.89
C ASP A 337 -11.62 14.29 -15.91
N PHE A 338 -11.03 13.15 -16.31
CA PHE A 338 -10.92 11.96 -15.47
C PHE A 338 -10.11 12.24 -14.20
N LEU A 339 -8.96 12.89 -14.29
CA LEU A 339 -8.20 13.32 -13.12
C LEU A 339 -9.02 14.26 -12.22
N GLY A 340 -9.82 15.15 -12.83
CA GLY A 340 -10.77 15.98 -12.10
C GLY A 340 -11.78 15.16 -11.28
N TYR A 341 -12.34 14.10 -11.87
CA TYR A 341 -13.26 13.20 -11.17
C TYR A 341 -12.59 12.40 -10.06
N LEU A 342 -11.35 11.94 -10.24
CA LEU A 342 -10.61 11.22 -9.19
C LEU A 342 -10.27 12.14 -8.01
N ARG A 343 -10.06 13.43 -8.28
CA ARG A 343 -9.84 14.47 -7.28
C ARG A 343 -11.12 15.03 -6.64
N GLN A 344 -12.28 14.54 -7.04
CA GLN A 344 -13.55 14.90 -6.42
C GLN A 344 -13.63 14.29 -5.02
N LYS A 345 -14.09 15.07 -4.04
CA LYS A 345 -14.44 14.54 -2.72
C LYS A 345 -15.87 14.01 -2.74
N TYR A 346 -16.08 12.83 -2.16
CA TYR A 346 -17.35 12.14 -2.08
C TYR A 346 -17.83 12.03 -0.65
N LEU A 347 -19.14 12.16 -0.45
CA LEU A 347 -19.81 11.64 0.73
C LEU A 347 -20.42 10.30 0.35
N PHE A 348 -19.89 9.21 0.90
CA PHE A 348 -20.53 7.92 0.78
C PHE A 348 -21.57 7.76 1.87
N VAL A 349 -22.83 7.59 1.45
CA VAL A 349 -23.94 7.18 2.31
C VAL A 349 -24.14 5.68 2.13
N ILE A 350 -23.71 4.92 3.13
CA ILE A 350 -23.50 3.48 3.01
C ILE A 350 -24.67 2.71 3.60
N TYR A 351 -25.24 1.83 2.78
CA TYR A 351 -26.24 0.85 3.16
C TYR A 351 -25.61 -0.53 3.08
N ARG A 352 -25.64 -1.30 4.16
CA ARG A 352 -25.07 -2.66 4.21
C ARG A 352 -26.16 -3.70 4.10
N GLU A 353 -25.88 -4.75 3.34
CA GLU A 353 -26.77 -5.89 3.21
C GLU A 353 -26.94 -6.62 4.55
N ASP A 354 -28.19 -6.93 4.89
CA ASP A 354 -28.52 -7.66 6.11
C ASP A 354 -27.85 -9.05 6.10
N ARG A 355 -27.34 -9.47 7.26
CA ARG A 355 -26.62 -10.75 7.41
C ARG A 355 -27.57 -11.95 7.38
N ARG A 356 -28.82 -11.78 7.83
CA ARG A 356 -29.86 -12.80 7.95
C ARG A 356 -30.76 -12.83 6.72
N GLU A 357 -31.11 -11.68 6.16
CA GLU A 357 -32.01 -11.56 5.01
C GLU A 357 -31.26 -11.07 3.76
N HIS A 358 -31.23 -11.88 2.70
CA HIS A 358 -30.52 -11.51 1.48
C HIS A 358 -31.32 -10.49 0.67
N GLY A 359 -30.66 -9.44 0.16
CA GLY A 359 -31.32 -8.40 -0.62
C GLY A 359 -31.88 -7.22 0.17
N THR A 360 -31.95 -7.31 1.51
CA THR A 360 -32.34 -6.20 2.40
C THR A 360 -31.12 -5.37 2.77
N PHE A 361 -31.23 -4.03 2.74
CA PHE A 361 -30.11 -3.11 2.98
C PHE A 361 -30.46 -2.09 4.05
N HIS A 362 -29.61 -1.97 5.06
CA HIS A 362 -29.78 -1.04 6.18
C HIS A 362 -28.76 0.08 6.11
N LEU A 363 -29.18 1.31 6.32
CA LEU A 363 -28.27 2.45 6.50
C LEU A 363 -27.31 2.13 7.63
N SER A 364 -26.01 2.23 7.36
CA SER A 364 -24.98 1.74 8.26
C SER A 364 -24.04 2.86 8.68
N GLU A 365 -23.53 3.63 7.72
CA GLU A 365 -22.63 4.73 8.04
C GLU A 365 -22.55 5.78 6.92
N VAL A 366 -21.91 6.92 7.24
CA VAL A 366 -21.52 7.96 6.30
C VAL A 366 -20.04 8.30 6.47
N LEU A 367 -19.32 8.50 5.36
CA LEU A 367 -17.91 8.89 5.38
C LEU A 367 -17.54 9.76 4.19
N PHE A 368 -16.55 10.63 4.38
CA PHE A 368 -15.89 11.32 3.28
C PHE A 368 -14.80 10.46 2.68
N TRP A 369 -14.73 10.44 1.36
CA TRP A 369 -13.68 9.73 0.63
C TRP A 369 -13.26 10.52 -0.61
N GLN A 370 -11.98 10.42 -0.93
CA GLN A 370 -11.39 10.88 -2.18
C GLN A 370 -10.28 9.89 -2.54
N MET A 371 -10.04 9.65 -3.83
CA MET A 371 -8.94 8.80 -4.25
C MET A 371 -7.61 9.35 -3.71
N PRO A 372 -6.82 8.53 -2.99
CA PRO A 372 -5.49 8.91 -2.54
C PRO A 372 -4.59 9.27 -3.71
N ASP A 373 -3.72 10.27 -3.53
CA ASP A 373 -2.76 10.66 -4.57
C ASP A 373 -1.83 9.51 -5.00
N ALA A 374 -1.52 8.58 -4.09
CA ALA A 374 -0.75 7.37 -4.39
C ALA A 374 -1.46 6.47 -5.44
N ASP A 375 -2.79 6.41 -5.38
CA ASP A 375 -3.60 5.59 -6.28
C ASP A 375 -3.94 6.29 -7.60
N ILE A 376 -3.79 7.63 -7.66
CA ILE A 376 -3.91 8.38 -8.92
C ILE A 376 -2.88 7.90 -9.95
N VAL A 377 -1.70 7.43 -9.52
CA VAL A 377 -0.67 6.87 -10.41
C VAL A 377 -1.19 5.60 -11.11
N GLU A 378 -1.91 4.76 -10.38
CA GLU A 378 -2.52 3.56 -10.94
C GLU A 378 -3.69 3.92 -11.87
N ALA A 379 -4.53 4.89 -11.49
CA ALA A 379 -5.60 5.37 -12.35
C ALA A 379 -5.07 6.03 -13.65
N LYS A 380 -3.91 6.69 -13.57
CA LYS A 380 -3.18 7.23 -14.73
C LYS A 380 -2.82 6.12 -15.72
N ARG A 381 -2.32 4.98 -15.23
CA ARG A 381 -2.04 3.81 -16.09
C ARG A 381 -3.29 3.31 -16.82
N CYS A 382 -4.44 3.26 -16.15
CA CYS A 382 -5.72 2.92 -16.80
C CYS A 382 -6.07 3.90 -17.93
N TYR A 383 -5.87 5.21 -17.70
CA TYR A 383 -6.15 6.24 -18.70
C TYR A 383 -5.21 6.14 -19.90
N GLU A 384 -3.90 6.05 -19.65
CA GLU A 384 -2.86 5.98 -20.68
C GLU A 384 -2.97 4.70 -21.51
N GLU A 385 -3.35 3.58 -20.89
CA GLU A 385 -3.58 2.34 -21.62
C GLU A 385 -4.82 2.43 -22.52
N MET A 386 -5.93 3.02 -22.06
CA MET A 386 -7.09 3.24 -22.93
C MET A 386 -6.73 4.22 -24.07
N GLN A 387 -6.00 5.29 -23.77
CA GLN A 387 -5.51 6.24 -24.76
C GLN A 387 -4.64 5.55 -25.82
N ARG A 388 -3.72 4.66 -25.41
CA ARG A 388 -2.89 3.86 -26.31
C ARG A 388 -3.73 2.98 -27.22
N ARG A 389 -4.77 2.31 -26.69
CA ARG A 389 -5.70 1.48 -27.48
C ARG A 389 -6.44 2.30 -28.53
N VAL A 390 -6.95 3.48 -28.15
CA VAL A 390 -7.61 4.38 -29.11
C VAL A 390 -6.64 4.85 -30.19
N ARG A 391 -5.42 5.26 -29.83
CA ARG A 391 -4.34 5.65 -30.76
C ARG A 391 -3.80 4.51 -31.64
N ALA A 392 -4.16 3.27 -31.34
CA ALA A 392 -3.81 2.11 -32.16
C ALA A 392 -4.98 1.66 -33.05
N GLY A 393 -6.10 2.40 -33.06
CA GLY A 393 -7.31 2.01 -33.79
C GLY A 393 -8.14 0.92 -33.10
N HIS A 394 -7.88 0.65 -31.81
CA HIS A 394 -8.51 -0.41 -31.03
C HIS A 394 -9.47 0.13 -29.95
N ALA A 395 -10.28 1.12 -30.31
CA ALA A 395 -11.23 1.75 -29.39
C ALA A 395 -12.27 0.76 -28.82
N GLU A 396 -12.53 -0.36 -29.51
CA GLU A 396 -13.42 -1.45 -29.09
C GLU A 396 -12.91 -2.19 -27.85
N ARG A 397 -11.59 -2.20 -27.61
CA ARG A 397 -10.95 -2.90 -26.49
C ARG A 397 -10.85 -2.02 -25.26
N SER A 398 -11.81 -2.11 -24.37
CA SER A 398 -11.76 -1.38 -23.10
C SER A 398 -10.69 -1.91 -22.16
N VAL A 399 -10.10 -1.06 -21.33
CA VAL A 399 -9.36 -1.52 -20.14
C VAL A 399 -10.35 -2.15 -19.16
N THR A 400 -10.14 -3.37 -18.73
CA THR A 400 -11.10 -4.11 -17.89
C THR A 400 -10.76 -3.99 -16.38
N SER A 401 -11.63 -4.52 -15.51
CA SER A 401 -11.53 -4.30 -14.04
C SER A 401 -10.55 -5.19 -13.29
N THR A 402 -10.05 -6.27 -13.89
CA THR A 402 -8.88 -6.97 -13.34
C THR A 402 -7.57 -6.31 -13.85
N GLU A 403 -7.62 -5.47 -14.90
CA GLU A 403 -6.50 -4.89 -15.67
C GLU A 403 -5.80 -3.78 -14.95
N ASN A 404 -6.58 -3.14 -14.10
CA ASN A 404 -6.13 -2.07 -13.27
C ASN A 404 -6.88 -2.17 -11.95
N ARG A 405 -6.15 -2.05 -10.85
CA ARG A 405 -6.68 -2.32 -9.50
C ARG A 405 -7.82 -1.37 -9.14
N CYS A 406 -7.68 -0.09 -9.47
CA CYS A 406 -8.59 0.95 -9.01
C CYS A 406 -9.65 1.35 -10.05
N CYS A 407 -9.36 1.26 -11.35
CA CYS A 407 -10.24 1.78 -12.40
C CYS A 407 -10.40 0.82 -13.59
N HIS A 408 -11.45 1.03 -14.38
CA HIS A 408 -11.62 0.35 -15.68
C HIS A 408 -12.47 1.19 -16.64
N VAL A 409 -12.60 0.74 -17.88
CA VAL A 409 -13.43 1.34 -18.92
C VAL A 409 -14.56 0.38 -19.30
N ARG A 410 -15.80 0.90 -19.34
CA ARG A 410 -16.96 0.11 -19.77
C ARG A 410 -17.93 0.95 -20.62
N PRO A 411 -18.77 0.30 -21.45
CA PRO A 411 -19.82 0.99 -22.17
C PRO A 411 -20.76 1.79 -21.25
N HIS A 412 -21.11 3.00 -21.69
CA HIS A 412 -22.04 3.93 -21.02
C HIS A 412 -23.11 4.46 -22.00
N GLY A 413 -23.20 3.88 -23.20
CA GLY A 413 -24.26 4.17 -24.16
C GLY A 413 -25.59 3.52 -23.76
N ARG A 414 -26.71 4.10 -24.21
CA ARG A 414 -28.06 3.56 -23.98
C ARG A 414 -28.22 2.12 -24.51
N ASN A 415 -27.54 1.82 -25.61
CA ASN A 415 -27.46 0.52 -26.25
C ASN A 415 -26.19 0.46 -27.14
N LYS A 416 -25.96 -0.65 -27.84
CA LYS A 416 -24.79 -0.83 -28.72
C LYS A 416 -24.75 0.15 -29.92
N ALA A 417 -25.88 0.75 -30.29
CA ALA A 417 -25.96 1.72 -31.39
C ALA A 417 -25.70 3.16 -30.92
N ASP A 418 -25.58 3.40 -29.61
CA ASP A 418 -25.24 4.71 -29.05
C ASP A 418 -23.71 4.91 -29.07
N THR A 419 -23.20 5.31 -30.24
CA THR A 419 -21.78 5.40 -30.57
C THR A 419 -21.23 6.83 -30.57
N LEU A 420 -19.91 6.94 -30.58
CA LEU A 420 -19.14 8.14 -30.89
C LEU A 420 -18.12 7.83 -32.01
N PRO A 421 -17.78 8.84 -32.84
CA PRO A 421 -16.74 8.68 -33.85
C PRO A 421 -15.37 8.49 -33.18
N THR A 422 -14.51 7.69 -33.82
CA THR A 422 -13.10 7.50 -33.43
C THR A 422 -12.17 8.30 -34.36
N PRO A 423 -10.90 8.54 -33.96
CA PRO A 423 -9.90 9.20 -34.83
C PRO A 423 -9.62 8.50 -36.17
N TYR A 424 -10.05 7.25 -36.35
CA TYR A 424 -9.84 6.45 -37.57
C TYR A 424 -11.07 6.40 -38.48
N GLY A 425 -12.10 7.21 -38.21
CA GLY A 425 -13.33 7.25 -39.01
C GLY A 425 -14.33 6.13 -38.72
N SER A 426 -14.02 5.21 -37.80
CA SER A 426 -14.96 4.20 -37.31
C SER A 426 -15.90 4.76 -36.23
N GLN A 427 -16.99 4.06 -35.96
CA GLN A 427 -17.92 4.36 -34.85
C GLN A 427 -17.74 3.30 -33.76
N GLU A 428 -17.69 3.72 -32.50
CA GLU A 428 -17.62 2.82 -31.36
C GLU A 428 -18.60 3.23 -30.25
N THR A 429 -19.13 2.26 -29.51
CA THR A 429 -20.07 2.49 -28.40
C THR A 429 -19.52 3.54 -27.44
N LYS A 430 -20.37 4.43 -26.91
CA LYS A 430 -19.96 5.36 -25.84
C LYS A 430 -19.39 4.60 -24.66
N LYS A 431 -18.21 5.00 -24.18
CA LYS A 431 -17.53 4.42 -23.03
C LYS A 431 -17.20 5.49 -22.00
N CYS A 432 -17.06 5.07 -20.75
CA CYS A 432 -16.55 5.92 -19.69
C CYS A 432 -15.60 5.14 -18.77
N PHE A 433 -14.84 5.89 -17.98
CA PHE A 433 -14.06 5.34 -16.89
C PHE A 433 -14.96 5.05 -15.68
N TRP A 434 -14.56 4.05 -14.90
CA TRP A 434 -15.22 3.62 -13.68
C TRP A 434 -14.19 3.40 -12.58
N ILE A 435 -14.54 3.67 -11.33
CA ILE A 435 -13.79 3.15 -10.17
C ILE A 435 -14.33 1.78 -9.81
N ASN A 436 -13.44 0.81 -9.63
CA ASN A 436 -13.77 -0.58 -9.32
C ASN A 436 -14.50 -0.68 -7.98
N ALA A 437 -15.62 -1.41 -7.95
CA ALA A 437 -16.36 -1.68 -6.72
C ALA A 437 -15.46 -2.24 -5.60
N ARG A 438 -14.63 -3.24 -5.92
CA ARG A 438 -13.70 -3.86 -4.96
C ARG A 438 -12.76 -2.85 -4.31
N TYR A 439 -12.13 -2.00 -5.12
CA TYR A 439 -11.26 -0.92 -4.65
C TYR A 439 -12.01 0.05 -3.72
N ILE A 440 -13.24 0.43 -4.05
CA ILE A 440 -14.07 1.26 -3.15
C ILE A 440 -14.35 0.56 -1.82
N GLY A 441 -14.58 -0.77 -1.83
CA GLY A 441 -14.71 -1.56 -0.59
C GLY A 441 -13.46 -1.48 0.28
N GLU A 442 -12.29 -1.75 -0.31
CA GLU A 442 -10.98 -1.65 0.37
C GLU A 442 -10.75 -0.26 0.99
N GLU A 443 -11.12 0.78 0.24
CA GLU A 443 -10.97 2.17 0.65
C GLU A 443 -11.94 2.60 1.76
N ILE A 444 -13.18 2.13 1.73
CA ILE A 444 -14.14 2.32 2.83
C ILE A 444 -13.57 1.75 4.13
N ASP A 445 -13.02 0.53 4.08
CA ASP A 445 -12.43 -0.10 5.25
C ASP A 445 -11.12 0.57 5.71
N ARG A 446 -10.33 1.11 4.78
CA ARG A 446 -9.15 1.94 5.10
C ARG A 446 -9.53 3.20 5.86
N VAL A 447 -10.51 3.96 5.38
CA VAL A 447 -10.96 5.20 6.03
C VAL A 447 -11.54 4.91 7.42
N LYS A 448 -12.35 3.85 7.56
CA LYS A 448 -12.89 3.45 8.87
C LYS A 448 -11.81 3.13 9.90
N ARG A 449 -10.72 2.47 9.48
CA ARG A 449 -9.58 2.16 10.36
C ARG A 449 -8.84 3.44 10.79
N ALA A 450 -8.70 4.42 9.91
CA ALA A 450 -8.09 5.72 10.23
C ALA A 450 -8.92 6.50 11.26
N ASP A 451 -10.24 6.57 11.08
CA ASP A 451 -11.16 7.23 12.03
C ASP A 451 -11.08 6.60 13.43
N SER A 452 -10.99 5.27 13.50
CA SER A 452 -10.91 4.52 14.77
C SER A 452 -9.60 4.77 15.53
N ARG A 453 -8.48 4.94 14.81
CA ARG A 453 -7.17 5.28 15.38
C ARG A 453 -7.10 6.74 15.85
N GLY A 454 -7.79 7.66 15.16
CA GLY A 454 -7.91 9.06 15.58
C GLY A 454 -8.73 9.25 16.86
N ALA A 455 -9.77 8.43 17.06
CA ALA A 455 -10.60 8.45 18.26
C ALA A 455 -9.90 7.86 19.51
N THR A 456 -9.03 6.86 19.31
CA THR A 456 -8.21 6.28 20.39
C THR A 456 -7.06 7.20 20.79
N SER A 457 -6.46 7.95 19.85
CA SER A 457 -5.48 9.00 20.14
C SER A 457 -6.05 10.12 21.03
N ARG A 458 -7.29 10.55 20.79
CA ARG A 458 -7.97 11.59 21.61
C ARG A 458 -8.47 11.11 22.98
N ARG A 459 -8.57 9.80 23.22
CA ARG A 459 -8.96 9.20 24.52
C ARG A 459 -7.78 8.66 25.34
N ALA A 460 -6.57 8.62 24.78
CA ALA A 460 -5.36 8.08 25.40
C ALA A 460 -4.65 9.09 26.35
N HIS A 461 -5.41 9.79 27.17
CA HIS A 461 -4.93 10.42 28.41
C HIS A 461 -5.72 9.81 29.56
N GLY A 462 -5.40 8.56 29.89
CA GLY A 462 -6.07 7.81 30.94
C GLY A 462 -5.58 6.37 31.00
N LEU A 463 -4.46 6.19 31.70
CA LEU A 463 -3.93 4.99 32.37
C LEU A 463 -4.61 3.63 32.07
N GLY A 464 -3.84 2.69 31.49
CA GLY A 464 -4.17 1.25 31.53
C GLY A 464 -3.70 0.36 30.37
N ASP A 465 -2.75 0.77 29.51
CA ASP A 465 -2.64 0.21 28.16
C ASP A 465 -1.19 -0.10 27.70
N GLU A 466 -0.33 -0.58 28.61
CA GLU A 466 1.10 -0.84 28.31
C GLU A 466 1.41 -2.28 27.86
N VAL A 467 0.50 -3.25 28.01
CA VAL A 467 0.82 -4.67 27.70
C VAL A 467 0.24 -5.17 26.36
N ALA A 468 -0.81 -4.54 25.82
CA ALA A 468 -1.48 -4.99 24.60
C ALA A 468 -0.89 -4.41 23.28
N LYS A 469 0.10 -3.50 23.35
CA LYS A 469 0.61 -2.76 22.17
C LYS A 469 1.83 -3.37 21.47
N ASN A 470 2.42 -4.45 21.98
CA ASN A 470 3.71 -4.96 21.48
C ASN A 470 3.69 -6.31 20.71
N THR A 471 2.54 -6.98 20.51
CA THR A 471 2.51 -8.28 19.81
C THR A 471 2.50 -8.16 18.28
N ILE A 472 3.40 -8.87 17.60
CA ILE A 472 3.47 -9.00 16.12
C ILE A 472 2.65 -10.22 15.69
N ARG A 473 1.54 -10.01 15.00
CA ARG A 473 0.67 -11.09 14.51
C ARG A 473 1.23 -11.70 13.23
N VAL A 474 1.43 -13.02 13.21
CA VAL A 474 2.11 -13.73 12.13
C VAL A 474 1.13 -14.61 11.35
N ALA A 475 1.22 -14.58 10.01
CA ALA A 475 0.70 -15.63 9.13
C ALA A 475 1.85 -16.53 8.67
N GLU A 476 1.73 -17.85 8.88
CA GLU A 476 2.71 -18.84 8.41
C GLU A 476 2.18 -19.59 7.17
N LEU A 477 2.76 -19.30 6.00
CA LEU A 477 2.45 -19.95 4.73
C LEU A 477 3.36 -21.16 4.50
N PHE A 478 2.78 -22.27 4.03
CA PHE A 478 3.51 -23.52 3.76
C PHE A 478 4.27 -24.01 4.99
N ALA A 479 3.56 -24.05 6.13
CA ALA A 479 4.14 -24.17 7.47
C ALA A 479 4.96 -25.45 7.71
N GLY A 480 4.75 -26.50 6.92
CA GLY A 480 5.35 -27.81 7.15
C GLY A 480 5.00 -28.33 8.54
N VAL A 481 6.03 -28.59 9.35
CA VAL A 481 5.88 -29.01 10.76
C VAL A 481 6.12 -27.86 11.75
N GLY A 482 6.09 -26.61 11.28
CA GLY A 482 6.09 -25.38 12.09
C GLY A 482 7.45 -24.81 12.44
N GLY A 483 8.43 -24.90 11.53
CA GLY A 483 9.79 -24.41 11.80
C GLY A 483 9.89 -22.90 12.02
N PHE A 484 9.08 -22.09 11.32
CA PHE A 484 9.07 -20.64 11.57
C PHE A 484 8.37 -20.32 12.87
N ARG A 485 7.17 -20.89 13.10
CA ARG A 485 6.44 -20.68 14.36
C ARG A 485 7.27 -21.05 15.57
N LEU A 486 7.90 -22.23 15.55
CA LEU A 486 8.77 -22.68 16.64
C LEU A 486 9.95 -21.74 16.87
N GLY A 487 10.58 -21.26 15.78
CA GLY A 487 11.69 -20.32 15.88
C GLY A 487 11.29 -18.96 16.45
N LEU A 488 10.08 -18.49 16.19
CA LEU A 488 9.60 -17.17 16.61
C LEU A 488 8.92 -17.19 17.99
N GLU A 489 8.00 -18.12 18.24
CA GLU A 489 7.25 -18.26 19.49
C GLU A 489 8.00 -19.03 20.57
N GLY A 490 9.02 -19.80 20.19
CA GLY A 490 9.70 -20.70 21.10
C GLY A 490 8.89 -21.96 21.40
N TYR A 491 9.42 -22.74 22.34
CA TYR A 491 8.86 -24.00 22.81
C TYR A 491 9.20 -24.22 24.26
N HIS A 492 8.26 -24.70 25.06
CA HIS A 492 8.52 -25.14 26.42
C HIS A 492 7.73 -26.41 26.69
N ASP A 493 8.43 -27.46 27.12
CA ASP A 493 7.84 -28.73 27.51
C ASP A 493 8.21 -29.03 28.97
N PRO A 494 7.26 -29.01 29.90
CA PRO A 494 7.53 -29.34 31.31
C PRO A 494 8.08 -30.76 31.50
N ASP A 495 7.71 -31.70 30.63
CA ASP A 495 8.15 -33.10 30.70
C ASP A 495 9.54 -33.30 30.04
N HIS A 496 9.95 -32.35 29.18
CA HIS A 496 11.25 -32.32 28.51
C HIS A 496 11.91 -30.92 28.57
N PRO A 497 12.34 -30.47 29.76
CA PRO A 497 12.91 -29.13 29.96
C PRO A 497 14.18 -28.87 29.13
N GLU A 498 14.88 -29.93 28.72
CA GLU A 498 16.06 -29.87 27.84
C GLU A 498 15.75 -29.35 26.44
N PHE A 499 14.49 -29.39 26.00
CA PHE A 499 14.07 -28.89 24.68
C PHE A 499 13.50 -27.47 24.71
N ASN A 500 13.66 -26.76 25.82
CA ASN A 500 13.18 -25.39 25.95
C ASN A 500 13.90 -24.42 24.99
N MET A 501 13.11 -23.66 24.25
CA MET A 501 13.54 -22.59 23.36
C MET A 501 12.74 -21.33 23.68
N PRO A 502 13.37 -20.23 24.13
CA PRO A 502 12.65 -19.00 24.41
C PRO A 502 12.04 -18.42 23.13
N ALA A 503 10.99 -17.61 23.27
CA ALA A 503 10.46 -16.84 22.16
C ALA A 503 11.53 -15.84 21.67
N ALA A 504 11.65 -15.68 20.35
CA ALA A 504 12.56 -14.69 19.75
C ALA A 504 12.13 -13.24 20.03
N GLY A 505 10.85 -13.05 20.38
CA GLY A 505 10.24 -11.76 20.59
C GLY A 505 8.73 -11.90 20.76
N PRO A 506 7.98 -10.80 20.69
CA PRO A 506 6.54 -10.80 20.92
C PRO A 506 5.77 -11.26 19.67
N PHE A 507 6.17 -12.38 19.06
CA PHE A 507 5.51 -12.94 17.88
C PHE A 507 4.33 -13.83 18.29
N ALA A 508 3.22 -13.74 17.56
CA ALA A 508 2.07 -14.62 17.74
C ALA A 508 1.48 -15.04 16.40
N THR A 509 1.53 -16.32 16.08
CA THR A 509 0.96 -16.93 14.87
C THR A 509 -0.55 -17.01 15.03
N VAL A 510 -1.25 -16.13 14.33
CA VAL A 510 -2.72 -16.05 14.36
C VAL A 510 -3.37 -16.79 13.21
N TRP A 511 -2.58 -17.19 12.21
CA TRP A 511 -3.05 -17.95 11.06
C TRP A 511 -1.92 -18.76 10.42
N ALA A 512 -2.19 -20.00 10.02
CA ALA A 512 -1.22 -20.82 9.30
C ALA A 512 -1.89 -21.65 8.21
N ASN A 513 -1.16 -21.93 7.14
CA ASN A 513 -1.58 -22.81 6.05
C ASN A 513 -0.52 -23.86 5.74
N GLN A 514 -0.95 -25.11 5.59
CA GLN A 514 -0.08 -26.21 5.18
C GLN A 514 -0.88 -27.24 4.38
N TRP A 515 -0.36 -27.62 3.20
CA TRP A 515 -1.01 -28.62 2.35
C TRP A 515 0.00 -29.42 1.52
N GLU A 516 -0.15 -30.74 1.53
CA GLU A 516 0.67 -31.65 0.73
C GLU A 516 -0.12 -32.16 -0.49
N PRO A 517 0.30 -31.89 -1.74
CA PRO A 517 -0.37 -32.44 -2.92
C PRO A 517 -0.36 -33.98 -2.92
N PRO A 518 -1.44 -34.66 -3.37
CA PRO A 518 -2.66 -34.13 -3.98
C PRO A 518 -3.81 -33.89 -2.97
N GLY A 519 -3.53 -33.73 -1.68
CA GLY A 519 -4.56 -33.52 -0.65
C GLY A 519 -5.13 -34.80 -0.04
N ALA A 520 -4.61 -35.99 -0.42
CA ALA A 520 -5.04 -37.24 0.19
C ALA A 520 -4.72 -37.27 1.69
N PHE A 521 -5.65 -37.76 2.52
CA PHE A 521 -5.49 -37.81 3.98
C PHE A 521 -4.17 -38.46 4.40
N THR A 522 -3.77 -39.58 3.78
CA THR A 522 -2.52 -40.29 4.09
C THR A 522 -1.25 -39.45 3.80
N LYS A 523 -1.36 -38.39 3.02
CA LYS A 523 -0.26 -37.47 2.67
C LYS A 523 -0.19 -36.20 3.52
N GLN A 524 -1.24 -35.85 4.27
CA GLN A 524 -1.29 -34.62 5.11
C GLN A 524 -0.60 -34.81 6.48
N PHE A 525 0.54 -35.49 6.52
CA PHE A 525 1.20 -35.81 7.80
C PHE A 525 1.86 -34.60 8.44
N ALA A 526 2.41 -33.65 7.66
CA ALA A 526 2.99 -32.43 8.20
C ALA A 526 1.92 -31.55 8.87
N ALA A 527 0.77 -31.35 8.21
CA ALA A 527 -0.36 -30.63 8.80
C ALA A 527 -0.89 -31.29 10.08
N ARG A 528 -0.94 -32.62 10.15
CA ARG A 528 -1.32 -33.33 11.39
C ARG A 528 -0.30 -33.17 12.50
N CYS A 529 0.99 -33.19 12.18
CA CYS A 529 2.03 -32.90 13.16
C CYS A 529 1.89 -31.48 13.70
N TYR A 530 1.70 -30.50 12.82
CA TYR A 530 1.46 -29.11 13.20
C TYR A 530 0.26 -29.01 14.16
N ARG A 531 -0.88 -29.64 13.84
CA ARG A 531 -2.05 -29.68 14.74
C ARG A 531 -1.77 -30.31 16.09
N LYS A 532 -1.07 -31.44 16.12
CA LYS A 532 -0.74 -32.13 17.37
C LYS A 532 0.14 -31.26 18.28
N ARG A 533 1.01 -30.42 17.70
CA ARG A 533 1.93 -29.56 18.43
C ARG A 533 1.32 -28.21 18.85
N PHE A 534 0.45 -27.63 18.02
CA PHE A 534 -0.04 -26.26 18.22
C PHE A 534 -1.57 -26.16 18.43
N GLY A 535 -2.30 -27.28 18.42
CA GLY A 535 -3.75 -27.38 18.59
C GLY A 535 -4.50 -27.68 17.29
N ASP A 536 -5.71 -28.24 17.37
CA ASP A 536 -6.45 -28.72 16.20
C ASP A 536 -6.81 -27.63 15.19
N ASP A 537 -7.12 -26.42 15.67
CA ASP A 537 -7.48 -25.24 14.86
C ASP A 537 -6.27 -24.39 14.45
N SER A 538 -5.06 -24.84 14.72
CA SER A 538 -3.83 -24.06 14.51
C SER A 538 -3.42 -23.90 13.04
N VAL A 539 -3.96 -24.72 12.12
CA VAL A 539 -3.58 -24.71 10.71
C VAL A 539 -4.72 -25.06 9.76
N VAL A 540 -4.83 -24.26 8.70
CA VAL A 540 -5.71 -24.52 7.56
C VAL A 540 -5.04 -25.54 6.64
N ASN A 541 -5.56 -26.77 6.64
CA ASN A 541 -5.04 -27.85 5.81
C ASN A 541 -5.75 -27.95 4.45
N GLN A 542 -5.56 -26.94 3.61
CA GLN A 542 -6.17 -26.84 2.28
C GLN A 542 -5.19 -26.19 1.30
N ASP A 543 -5.36 -26.46 0.01
CA ASP A 543 -4.60 -25.79 -1.06
C ASP A 543 -4.75 -24.27 -0.91
N ILE A 544 -3.62 -23.56 -0.81
CA ILE A 544 -3.60 -22.11 -0.62
C ILE A 544 -4.37 -21.39 -1.73
N HIS A 545 -4.36 -21.91 -2.96
CA HIS A 545 -5.09 -21.31 -4.06
C HIS A 545 -6.59 -21.29 -3.79
N ALA A 546 -7.14 -22.43 -3.34
CA ALA A 546 -8.55 -22.57 -2.99
C ALA A 546 -8.94 -21.75 -1.75
N VAL A 547 -8.03 -21.65 -0.78
CA VAL A 547 -8.20 -20.80 0.41
C VAL A 547 -8.30 -19.33 0.01
N LEU A 548 -7.41 -18.85 -0.87
CA LEU A 548 -7.42 -17.47 -1.34
C LEU A 548 -8.65 -17.19 -2.22
N ASP A 549 -9.07 -18.13 -3.08
CA ASP A 549 -10.32 -18.04 -3.83
C ASP A 549 -11.52 -17.88 -2.88
N ALA A 550 -11.63 -18.75 -1.86
CA ALA A 550 -12.71 -18.70 -0.88
C ALA A 550 -12.70 -17.40 -0.04
N TYR A 551 -11.53 -16.87 0.30
CA TYR A 551 -11.40 -15.60 1.01
C TYR A 551 -11.87 -14.43 0.14
N GLU A 552 -11.47 -14.38 -1.13
CA GLU A 552 -11.90 -13.33 -2.06
C GLU A 552 -13.40 -13.40 -2.40
N ASP A 553 -13.96 -14.60 -2.44
CA ASP A 553 -15.39 -14.83 -2.58
C ASP A 553 -16.16 -14.52 -1.28
N GLY A 554 -15.46 -14.29 -0.16
CA GLY A 554 -16.03 -14.01 1.16
C GLY A 554 -16.65 -15.23 1.86
N ALA A 555 -16.32 -16.44 1.40
CA ALA A 555 -16.75 -17.70 2.01
C ALA A 555 -16.00 -18.01 3.31
N ILE A 556 -14.77 -17.51 3.45
CA ILE A 556 -13.96 -17.60 4.67
C ILE A 556 -13.36 -16.24 5.01
N ASP A 557 -12.93 -16.08 6.26
CA ASP A 557 -12.14 -14.93 6.71
C ASP A 557 -10.71 -15.37 7.08
N ILE A 558 -9.74 -14.52 6.78
CA ILE A 558 -8.33 -14.70 7.15
C ILE A 558 -7.97 -13.50 8.03
N PRO A 559 -7.53 -13.71 9.29
CA PRO A 559 -7.20 -12.61 10.21
C PRO A 559 -6.19 -11.61 9.64
N ASP A 560 -6.24 -10.37 10.11
CA ASP A 560 -5.18 -9.39 9.81
C ASP A 560 -3.87 -9.78 10.50
N VAL A 561 -2.77 -9.60 9.77
CA VAL A 561 -1.42 -9.97 10.20
C VAL A 561 -0.44 -8.83 9.98
N ASP A 562 0.57 -8.75 10.84
CA ASP A 562 1.63 -7.76 10.80
C ASP A 562 2.89 -8.33 10.11
N MET A 563 3.05 -9.65 10.13
CA MET A 563 4.17 -10.36 9.52
C MET A 563 3.69 -11.60 8.74
N VAL A 564 4.30 -11.86 7.58
CA VAL A 564 4.10 -13.11 6.83
C VAL A 564 5.41 -13.88 6.81
N VAL A 565 5.36 -15.16 7.16
CA VAL A 565 6.51 -16.07 7.06
C VAL A 565 6.18 -17.25 6.18
N GLY A 566 7.18 -17.86 5.55
CA GLY A 566 6.92 -19.09 4.79
C GLY A 566 8.11 -19.63 3.99
N GLY A 567 8.12 -20.95 3.83
CA GLY A 567 9.08 -21.68 3.01
C GLY A 567 8.37 -22.30 1.80
N PHE A 568 8.45 -21.64 0.64
CA PHE A 568 7.78 -22.09 -0.58
C PHE A 568 8.74 -22.90 -1.48
N PRO A 569 8.28 -23.95 -2.16
CA PRO A 569 9.15 -24.79 -2.98
C PRO A 569 9.69 -24.03 -4.20
N CYS A 570 10.95 -24.31 -4.55
CA CYS A 570 11.63 -23.78 -5.73
C CYS A 570 11.02 -24.33 -7.03
N GLN A 571 10.16 -23.52 -7.68
CA GLN A 571 9.51 -23.84 -8.97
C GLN A 571 10.12 -22.98 -10.10
N ASP A 572 9.79 -23.25 -11.37
CA ASP A 572 10.07 -22.29 -12.46
C ASP A 572 9.03 -21.17 -12.36
N TYR A 573 9.46 -19.97 -11.96
CA TYR A 573 8.59 -18.84 -11.63
C TYR A 573 8.18 -18.02 -12.85
N SER A 574 8.06 -18.67 -14.02
CA SER A 574 7.65 -18.00 -15.25
C SER A 574 6.27 -17.36 -15.11
N VAL A 575 6.19 -16.13 -15.62
CA VAL A 575 4.94 -15.39 -15.75
C VAL A 575 4.28 -15.83 -17.06
N ALA A 576 2.98 -16.12 -17.05
CA ALA A 576 2.28 -16.41 -18.31
C ALA A 576 2.01 -15.08 -19.05
N LYS A 577 2.38 -14.99 -20.34
CA LYS A 577 1.90 -13.90 -21.21
C LYS A 577 0.42 -14.17 -21.58
N PRO A 578 -0.42 -13.14 -21.72
CA PRO A 578 -1.88 -13.28 -21.74
C PRO A 578 -2.48 -14.19 -22.80
N LEU A 579 -3.71 -14.66 -22.59
CA LEU A 579 -4.69 -14.80 -23.67
C LEU A 579 -5.02 -13.38 -24.18
N ALA A 580 -4.05 -12.73 -24.84
CA ALA A 580 -4.00 -11.33 -25.31
C ALA A 580 -4.00 -10.16 -24.29
N GLN A 581 -4.74 -10.19 -23.17
CA GLN A 581 -4.97 -9.03 -22.28
C GLN A 581 -5.25 -9.42 -20.81
N ALA A 582 -4.32 -10.11 -20.16
CA ALA A 582 -4.48 -10.57 -18.77
C ALA A 582 -3.93 -9.49 -17.84
N GLU A 583 -4.81 -8.55 -17.60
CA GLU A 583 -5.07 -7.97 -16.32
C GLU A 583 -4.23 -8.38 -15.08
N GLY A 584 -3.27 -7.55 -14.66
CA GLY A 584 -2.37 -7.86 -13.55
C GLY A 584 -1.44 -9.04 -13.86
N ILE A 585 -0.36 -9.18 -13.08
CA ILE A 585 0.60 -10.25 -13.31
C ILE A 585 -0.02 -11.57 -12.83
N VAL A 586 -0.77 -12.23 -13.70
CA VAL A 586 -1.29 -13.57 -13.46
C VAL A 586 -0.17 -14.55 -13.77
N GLY A 587 0.54 -14.93 -12.71
CA GLY A 587 1.48 -16.03 -12.76
C GLY A 587 0.84 -17.32 -13.23
N LYS A 588 1.66 -18.26 -13.70
CA LYS A 588 1.19 -19.59 -14.08
C LYS A 588 0.42 -20.23 -12.91
N LYS A 589 -0.86 -20.61 -13.12
CA LYS A 589 -1.66 -21.34 -12.12
C LYS A 589 -0.85 -22.52 -11.56
N GLY A 590 -0.72 -22.59 -10.24
CA GLY A 590 0.04 -23.63 -9.53
C GLY A 590 1.50 -23.30 -9.18
N VAL A 591 1.95 -22.07 -9.42
CA VAL A 591 3.25 -21.58 -8.92
C VAL A 591 3.03 -20.78 -7.63
N LEU A 592 3.52 -21.32 -6.52
CA LEU A 592 3.16 -20.88 -5.16
C LEU A 592 3.66 -19.48 -4.77
N TRP A 593 4.69 -18.95 -5.47
CA TRP A 593 5.10 -17.55 -5.30
C TRP A 593 3.95 -16.57 -5.55
N TRP A 594 3.12 -16.85 -6.56
CA TRP A 594 2.01 -15.95 -6.90
C TRP A 594 0.91 -15.98 -5.86
N ASP A 595 0.72 -17.11 -5.17
CA ASP A 595 -0.19 -17.17 -4.03
C ASP A 595 0.35 -16.37 -2.83
N ILE A 596 1.67 -16.34 -2.60
CA ILE A 596 2.28 -15.41 -1.61
C ILE A 596 2.04 -13.96 -2.01
N TYR A 597 2.37 -13.60 -3.26
CA TYR A 597 2.18 -12.24 -3.77
C TYR A 597 0.71 -11.79 -3.65
N ARG A 598 -0.22 -12.66 -4.05
CA ARG A 598 -1.67 -12.49 -3.91
C ARG A 598 -2.08 -12.34 -2.44
N PHE A 599 -1.58 -13.18 -1.55
CA PHE A 599 -1.85 -13.09 -0.11
C PHE A 599 -1.41 -11.73 0.46
N LEU A 600 -0.21 -11.26 0.12
CA LEU A 600 0.31 -9.97 0.57
C LEU A 600 -0.57 -8.80 0.09
N GLN A 601 -1.06 -8.84 -1.14
CA GLN A 601 -2.00 -7.85 -1.68
C GLN A 601 -3.33 -7.87 -0.92
N LEU A 602 -3.89 -9.07 -0.73
CA LEU A 602 -5.18 -9.28 -0.05
C LEU A 602 -5.18 -8.84 1.41
N LYS A 603 -4.05 -8.97 2.10
CA LYS A 603 -3.90 -8.56 3.50
C LYS A 603 -3.44 -7.11 3.68
N GLY A 604 -3.43 -6.31 2.61
CA GLY A 604 -3.11 -4.88 2.68
C GLY A 604 -1.64 -4.60 2.95
N CYS A 605 -0.75 -5.46 2.44
CA CYS A 605 0.71 -5.37 2.60
C CYS A 605 1.17 -5.35 4.08
N PRO A 606 1.21 -6.52 4.75
CA PRO A 606 1.74 -6.66 6.10
C PRO A 606 3.10 -5.96 6.28
N ARG A 607 3.41 -5.50 7.50
CA ARG A 607 4.62 -4.69 7.72
C ARG A 607 5.90 -5.46 7.42
N PHE A 608 5.94 -6.75 7.73
CA PHE A 608 7.12 -7.59 7.60
C PHE A 608 6.85 -8.84 6.77
N VAL A 609 7.86 -9.32 6.06
CA VAL A 609 7.86 -10.62 5.39
C VAL A 609 9.20 -11.30 5.63
N LEU A 610 9.19 -12.58 6.03
CA LEU A 610 10.39 -13.40 6.13
C LEU A 610 10.19 -14.72 5.39
N LEU A 611 10.88 -14.89 4.27
CA LEU A 611 10.79 -16.08 3.44
C LEU A 611 12.09 -16.87 3.45
N GLU A 612 11.97 -18.17 3.28
CA GLU A 612 13.09 -19.10 3.09
C GLU A 612 12.94 -19.83 1.75
N ASN A 613 14.06 -20.01 1.05
CA ASN A 613 14.11 -20.84 -0.16
C ASN A 613 15.51 -21.40 -0.39
N VAL A 614 15.66 -22.30 -1.36
CA VAL A 614 16.96 -22.82 -1.80
C VAL A 614 17.81 -21.70 -2.40
N ASP A 615 19.12 -21.72 -2.15
CA ASP A 615 20.06 -20.69 -2.64
C ASP A 615 20.15 -20.61 -4.17
N ARG A 616 19.78 -21.70 -4.87
CA ARG A 616 19.65 -21.72 -6.33
C ARG A 616 18.62 -20.73 -6.86
N LEU A 617 17.68 -20.27 -6.05
CA LEU A 617 16.70 -19.25 -6.43
C LEU A 617 17.36 -18.02 -7.05
N LEU A 618 18.49 -17.58 -6.47
CA LEU A 618 19.29 -16.45 -6.95
C LEU A 618 19.83 -16.64 -8.37
N LYS A 619 19.88 -17.89 -8.87
CA LYS A 619 20.43 -18.27 -10.18
C LYS A 619 19.37 -18.82 -11.14
N SER A 620 18.10 -18.83 -10.73
CA SER A 620 17.00 -19.45 -11.43
C SER A 620 16.39 -18.54 -12.52
N PRO A 621 15.85 -19.10 -13.61
CA PRO A 621 15.97 -20.49 -14.05
C PRO A 621 17.32 -20.79 -14.71
N ALA A 622 17.55 -22.07 -15.03
CA ALA A 622 18.77 -22.48 -15.72
C ALA A 622 18.92 -21.92 -17.14
N SER A 623 17.80 -21.64 -17.79
CA SER A 623 17.71 -21.08 -19.14
C SER A 623 17.93 -19.57 -19.21
N GLN A 624 17.74 -18.84 -18.11
CA GLN A 624 17.80 -17.37 -18.05
C GLN A 624 18.25 -16.93 -16.66
N ARG A 625 19.53 -16.62 -16.49
CA ARG A 625 20.13 -16.53 -15.14
C ARG A 625 19.63 -15.32 -14.36
N GLY A 626 19.07 -15.58 -13.17
CA GLY A 626 18.67 -14.56 -12.19
C GLY A 626 17.25 -14.03 -12.36
N ARG A 627 16.56 -14.36 -13.48
CA ARG A 627 15.22 -13.87 -13.79
C ARG A 627 14.22 -14.09 -12.65
N ASP A 628 14.14 -15.29 -12.09
CA ASP A 628 13.10 -15.61 -11.11
C ASP A 628 13.25 -14.79 -9.83
N PHE A 629 14.49 -14.54 -9.41
CA PHE A 629 14.75 -13.70 -8.24
C PHE A 629 14.48 -12.21 -8.53
N ALA A 630 14.79 -11.75 -9.75
CA ALA A 630 14.42 -10.40 -10.18
C ALA A 630 12.90 -10.17 -10.19
N ILE A 631 12.11 -11.16 -10.62
CA ILE A 631 10.63 -11.12 -10.55
C ILE A 631 10.18 -10.98 -9.09
N ILE A 632 10.72 -11.80 -8.19
CA ILE A 632 10.39 -11.75 -6.74
C ILE A 632 10.68 -10.37 -6.16
N LEU A 633 11.87 -9.82 -6.42
CA LEU A 633 12.26 -8.49 -5.93
C LEU A 633 11.40 -7.38 -6.54
N SER A 634 11.08 -7.46 -7.83
CA SER A 634 10.20 -6.49 -8.49
C SER A 634 8.79 -6.53 -7.89
N CYS A 635 8.23 -7.72 -7.62
CA CYS A 635 6.96 -7.88 -6.91
C CYS A 635 6.99 -7.26 -5.50
N PHE A 636 8.08 -7.41 -4.75
CA PHE A 636 8.22 -6.71 -3.48
C PHE A 636 8.27 -5.19 -3.66
N ALA A 637 8.98 -4.71 -4.67
CA ALA A 637 9.09 -3.29 -4.99
C ALA A 637 7.73 -2.69 -5.37
N THR A 638 6.89 -3.39 -6.15
CA THR A 638 5.53 -2.92 -6.53
C THR A 638 4.60 -2.82 -5.33
N LEU A 639 4.79 -3.65 -4.30
CA LEU A 639 4.07 -3.57 -3.03
C LEU A 639 4.72 -2.57 -2.04
N GLY A 640 5.81 -1.92 -2.45
CA GLY A 640 6.53 -0.92 -1.67
C GLY A 640 7.28 -1.50 -0.46
N TYR A 641 7.82 -2.71 -0.58
CA TYR A 641 8.77 -3.26 0.39
C TYR A 641 10.21 -2.90 0.00
N ALA A 642 11.03 -2.67 1.01
CA ALA A 642 12.47 -2.82 0.90
C ALA A 642 12.85 -4.24 1.32
N VAL A 643 13.84 -4.84 0.64
CA VAL A 643 14.20 -6.26 0.79
C VAL A 643 15.69 -6.37 1.08
N GLU A 644 16.07 -7.26 1.98
CA GLU A 644 17.44 -7.75 2.12
C GLU A 644 17.44 -9.28 2.07
N TRP A 645 18.54 -9.86 1.58
CA TRP A 645 18.69 -11.30 1.56
C TRP A 645 20.11 -11.75 1.89
N ARG A 646 20.20 -12.99 2.38
CA ARG A 646 21.47 -13.68 2.66
C ARG A 646 21.33 -15.16 2.39
N VAL A 647 22.34 -15.75 1.76
CA VAL A 647 22.52 -17.21 1.79
C VAL A 647 23.21 -17.59 3.10
N VAL A 648 22.49 -18.29 3.95
CA VAL A 648 22.96 -18.78 5.25
C VAL A 648 23.24 -20.27 5.13
N ASN A 649 24.42 -20.70 5.58
CA ASN A 649 24.76 -22.10 5.79
C ASN A 649 24.77 -22.38 7.29
N GLY A 650 23.85 -23.19 7.79
CA GLY A 650 23.71 -23.43 9.23
C GLY A 650 25.04 -23.77 9.93
N ALA A 651 25.82 -24.69 9.35
CA ALA A 651 27.11 -25.10 9.89
C ALA A 651 28.14 -23.98 10.05
N GLN A 652 28.07 -22.92 9.23
CA GLN A 652 28.99 -21.79 9.35
C GLN A 652 28.65 -20.89 10.55
N TYR A 653 27.45 -21.03 11.12
CA TYR A 653 26.94 -20.24 12.25
C TYR A 653 26.63 -21.09 13.50
N GLY A 654 27.23 -22.29 13.58
CA GLY A 654 27.23 -23.15 14.76
C GLY A 654 26.20 -24.27 14.79
N PHE A 655 25.31 -24.35 13.80
CA PHE A 655 24.30 -25.42 13.74
C PHE A 655 24.90 -26.75 13.25
N PRO A 656 24.35 -27.91 13.64
CA PRO A 656 24.97 -29.22 13.39
C PRO A 656 24.87 -29.71 11.92
N GLN A 657 24.37 -28.89 10.99
CA GLN A 657 24.11 -29.29 9.61
C GLN A 657 24.56 -28.25 8.58
N LYS A 658 25.24 -28.70 7.52
CA LYS A 658 25.64 -27.92 6.35
C LYS A 658 24.45 -27.64 5.43
N ARG A 659 23.46 -26.89 5.90
CA ARG A 659 22.25 -26.55 5.15
C ARG A 659 22.31 -25.11 4.64
N ARG A 660 22.53 -24.96 3.33
CA ARG A 660 22.50 -23.66 2.63
C ARG A 660 21.11 -23.30 2.15
N ARG A 661 20.61 -22.13 2.55
CA ARG A 661 19.33 -21.53 2.15
C ARG A 661 19.45 -20.02 2.01
N VAL A 662 18.66 -19.43 1.11
CA VAL A 662 18.48 -17.98 1.05
C VAL A 662 17.33 -17.59 1.96
N TYR A 663 17.59 -16.64 2.84
CA TYR A 663 16.59 -15.97 3.64
C TYR A 663 16.35 -14.59 3.06
N ILE A 664 15.08 -14.22 2.89
CA ILE A 664 14.63 -12.96 2.29
C ILE A 664 13.80 -12.27 3.35
N TYR A 665 14.28 -11.14 3.86
CA TYR A 665 13.54 -10.29 4.77
C TYR A 665 13.08 -9.05 4.03
N ALA A 666 11.78 -8.75 4.11
CA ALA A 666 11.20 -7.56 3.53
C ALA A 666 10.44 -6.76 4.60
N GLU A 667 10.55 -5.44 4.55
CA GLU A 667 9.76 -4.56 5.41
C GLU A 667 9.22 -3.34 4.65
N LYS A 668 8.07 -2.85 5.10
CA LYS A 668 7.52 -1.58 4.64
C LYS A 668 8.43 -0.46 5.16
N ALA A 669 9.25 0.08 4.26
CA ALA A 669 10.22 1.12 4.56
C ALA A 669 9.83 2.43 3.87
N ASP A 670 9.37 3.40 4.65
CA ASP A 670 8.99 4.74 4.16
C ASP A 670 10.23 5.66 3.99
N SER A 671 11.34 5.34 4.66
CA SER A 671 12.64 6.01 4.52
C SER A 671 13.53 5.31 3.50
N GLY A 672 14.30 6.08 2.72
CA GLY A 672 15.33 5.53 1.83
C GLY A 672 16.43 4.81 2.62
N TRP A 673 16.55 3.50 2.43
CA TRP A 673 17.68 2.70 2.91
C TRP A 673 18.95 3.17 2.21
N ASN A 674 20.01 3.36 3.00
CA ASN A 674 21.35 3.27 2.43
C ASN A 674 21.61 1.77 2.17
N LEU A 675 21.52 1.37 0.91
CA LEU A 675 21.61 -0.02 0.50
C LEU A 675 22.96 -0.66 0.86
N GLU A 676 24.06 0.10 0.79
CA GLU A 676 25.39 -0.40 1.12
C GLU A 676 25.49 -0.66 2.64
N ASP A 677 25.11 0.32 3.44
CA ASP A 677 25.05 0.22 4.91
C ASP A 677 24.14 -0.94 5.37
N ARG A 678 22.98 -1.09 4.72
CA ARG A 678 22.02 -2.14 5.07
C ARG A 678 22.57 -3.55 4.86
N ILE A 679 23.47 -3.76 3.90
CA ILE A 679 24.09 -5.07 3.68
C ILE A 679 24.95 -5.49 4.89
N GLU A 680 25.53 -4.54 5.61
CA GLU A 680 26.42 -4.79 6.75
C GLU A 680 25.69 -4.66 8.10
N HIS A 681 24.62 -3.86 8.17
CA HIS A 681 23.91 -3.49 9.41
C HIS A 681 22.40 -3.76 9.39
N GLY A 682 21.92 -4.52 8.39
CA GLY A 682 20.54 -4.97 8.27
C GLY A 682 20.15 -6.04 9.30
N VAL A 683 18.89 -6.47 9.27
CA VAL A 683 18.34 -7.47 10.20
C VAL A 683 19.09 -8.81 10.05
N ILE A 684 19.21 -9.31 8.82
CA ILE A 684 19.91 -10.56 8.53
C ILE A 684 21.42 -10.40 8.73
N ALA A 685 21.99 -9.21 8.49
CA ALA A 685 23.41 -8.95 8.71
C ALA A 685 23.80 -9.03 10.19
N GLU A 686 22.97 -8.47 11.08
CA GLU A 686 23.16 -8.59 12.52
C GLU A 686 22.90 -10.02 13.03
N ALA A 687 21.93 -10.74 12.47
CA ALA A 687 21.64 -12.13 12.85
C ALA A 687 22.74 -13.11 12.40
N PHE A 688 23.39 -12.80 11.27
CA PHE A 688 24.41 -13.63 10.62
C PHE A 688 25.58 -12.77 10.12
N PRO A 689 26.53 -12.44 11.02
CA PRO A 689 27.68 -11.60 10.68
C PRO A 689 28.50 -12.19 9.53
N ALA A 690 28.91 -11.34 8.60
CA ALA A 690 29.69 -11.72 7.43
C ALA A 690 30.55 -10.55 6.95
N GLU A 691 31.65 -10.85 6.27
CA GLU A 691 32.55 -9.87 5.65
C GLU A 691 32.41 -9.88 4.13
N ILE A 692 32.62 -8.71 3.51
CA ILE A 692 32.63 -8.58 2.05
C ILE A 692 33.82 -9.34 1.47
N SER A 693 33.55 -10.25 0.54
CA SER A 693 34.56 -11.10 -0.10
C SER A 693 34.59 -10.96 -1.62
N GLY A 694 33.92 -9.95 -2.18
CA GLY A 694 33.91 -9.65 -3.61
C GLY A 694 33.38 -8.26 -3.90
N ASP A 695 33.32 -7.90 -5.19
CA ASP A 695 32.90 -6.56 -5.59
C ASP A 695 31.40 -6.36 -5.43
N MET A 696 31.03 -5.21 -4.87
CA MET A 696 29.64 -4.77 -4.79
C MET A 696 29.13 -4.36 -6.17
N ARG A 697 27.93 -4.83 -6.52
CA ARG A 697 27.28 -4.56 -7.81
C ARG A 697 25.93 -3.90 -7.60
N ARG A 698 25.64 -2.91 -8.44
CA ARG A 698 24.33 -2.27 -8.52
C ARG A 698 23.56 -2.79 -9.73
N ILE A 699 22.30 -3.14 -9.53
CA ILE A 699 21.39 -3.63 -10.57
C ILE A 699 20.10 -2.82 -10.47
N GLU A 700 19.58 -2.36 -11.60
CA GLU A 700 18.24 -1.73 -11.65
C GLU A 700 17.25 -2.75 -12.22
N LEU A 701 16.17 -2.99 -11.48
CA LEU A 701 15.06 -3.83 -11.92
C LEU A 701 14.08 -3.02 -12.75
N LEU A 702 13.39 -3.67 -13.69
CA LEU A 702 12.29 -3.04 -14.40
C LEU A 702 11.10 -2.85 -13.43
N SER A 703 10.33 -1.79 -13.63
CA SER A 703 9.21 -1.46 -12.73
C SER A 703 8.06 -2.47 -12.79
N ASP A 704 7.95 -3.21 -13.90
CA ASP A 704 6.96 -4.26 -14.08
C ASP A 704 7.62 -5.65 -13.92
N PRO A 705 7.18 -6.49 -12.96
CA PRO A 705 7.66 -7.87 -12.84
C PRO A 705 7.43 -8.70 -14.12
N TYR A 706 6.45 -8.36 -14.97
CA TYR A 706 6.23 -9.00 -16.26
C TYR A 706 7.40 -8.69 -17.22
N GLU A 707 7.81 -7.44 -17.33
CA GLU A 707 8.97 -7.04 -18.16
C GLU A 707 10.25 -7.72 -17.66
N ASN A 708 10.46 -7.80 -16.34
CA ASN A 708 11.59 -8.55 -15.78
C ASN A 708 11.54 -10.03 -16.18
N SER A 709 10.35 -10.63 -16.31
CA SER A 709 10.22 -12.03 -16.75
C SER A 709 10.64 -12.25 -18.21
N GLU A 710 10.47 -11.26 -19.07
CA GLU A 710 10.82 -11.36 -20.49
C GLU A 710 12.27 -10.95 -20.75
N GLU A 711 12.77 -9.93 -20.05
CA GLU A 711 14.01 -9.24 -20.41
C GLU A 711 15.16 -9.49 -19.43
N PHE A 712 14.87 -9.65 -18.13
CA PHE A 712 15.94 -9.71 -17.12
C PHE A 712 16.75 -11.00 -17.28
N GLY A 713 18.07 -10.85 -17.44
CA GLY A 713 18.98 -11.99 -17.53
C GLY A 713 18.99 -12.71 -18.89
N VAL A 714 18.36 -12.14 -19.92
CA VAL A 714 18.46 -12.66 -21.30
C VAL A 714 19.93 -12.60 -21.76
N GLY A 715 20.43 -13.75 -22.25
CA GLY A 715 21.80 -13.88 -22.75
C GLY A 715 22.88 -13.99 -21.65
N LEU A 716 22.54 -13.84 -20.37
CA LEU A 716 23.51 -13.96 -19.28
C LEU A 716 23.92 -15.42 -19.05
N LYS A 717 25.24 -15.63 -18.99
CA LYS A 717 25.83 -16.95 -18.65
C LYS A 717 25.83 -17.23 -17.15
N GLN A 718 25.84 -16.19 -16.33
CA GLN A 718 25.86 -16.26 -14.87
C GLN A 718 24.83 -15.29 -14.30
N SER A 719 24.32 -15.58 -13.10
CA SER A 719 23.38 -14.67 -12.44
C SER A 719 24.11 -13.41 -11.98
N PRO A 720 23.50 -12.22 -12.09
CA PRO A 720 24.08 -11.01 -11.56
C PRO A 720 23.96 -10.92 -10.03
N PHE A 721 23.05 -11.70 -9.40
CA PHE A 721 22.84 -11.73 -7.96
C PHE A 721 23.89 -12.58 -7.24
N GLU A 722 24.48 -12.01 -6.19
CA GLU A 722 25.40 -12.67 -5.28
C GLU A 722 24.69 -13.18 -4.02
N ASN A 723 25.44 -13.82 -3.12
CA ASN A 723 24.90 -14.49 -1.94
C ASN A 723 24.38 -13.53 -0.85
N ALA A 724 24.55 -12.22 -1.01
CA ALA A 724 23.97 -11.18 -0.17
C ALA A 724 23.53 -9.98 -1.01
N GLY A 725 22.56 -9.23 -0.50
CA GLY A 725 22.19 -7.94 -1.07
C GLY A 725 20.94 -7.35 -0.46
N CYS A 726 20.58 -6.19 -0.97
CA CYS A 726 19.38 -5.46 -0.60
C CYS A 726 18.77 -4.73 -1.81
N MET A 727 17.50 -4.36 -1.71
CA MET A 727 16.73 -3.70 -2.73
C MET A 727 15.76 -2.70 -2.12
N GLN A 728 15.63 -1.52 -2.72
CA GLN A 728 14.52 -0.62 -2.46
C GLN A 728 14.13 0.13 -3.73
N GLY A 729 12.83 0.20 -4.01
CA GLY A 729 12.30 0.96 -5.16
C GLY A 729 12.75 0.45 -6.53
N GLY A 730 13.12 -0.84 -6.64
CA GLY A 730 13.64 -1.43 -7.87
C GLY A 730 15.16 -1.35 -8.02
N THR A 731 15.83 -0.54 -7.18
CA THR A 731 17.30 -0.50 -7.16
C THR A 731 17.87 -1.53 -6.22
N VAL A 732 18.80 -2.33 -6.72
CA VAL A 732 19.42 -3.45 -6.02
C VAL A 732 20.91 -3.19 -5.83
N VAL A 733 21.43 -3.53 -4.64
CA VAL A 733 22.85 -3.69 -4.38
C VAL A 733 23.09 -5.13 -3.93
N THR A 734 24.07 -5.80 -4.54
CA THR A 734 24.41 -7.20 -4.24
C THR A 734 25.91 -7.41 -4.19
N VAL A 735 26.36 -8.28 -3.29
CA VAL A 735 27.79 -8.51 -3.04
C VAL A 735 28.02 -9.93 -2.53
N ALA A 736 29.19 -10.48 -2.85
CA ALA A 736 29.62 -11.76 -2.29
C ALA A 736 30.14 -11.54 -0.87
N MET A 737 29.64 -12.31 0.10
CA MET A 737 30.06 -12.23 1.50
C MET A 737 30.44 -13.59 2.07
N SER A 738 31.41 -13.58 2.98
CA SER A 738 31.91 -14.77 3.69
C SER A 738 31.52 -14.69 5.17
N PRO A 739 30.96 -15.77 5.74
CA PRO A 739 30.44 -15.74 7.10
C PRO A 739 31.54 -15.57 8.15
N VAL A 740 31.25 -14.82 9.20
CA VAL A 740 32.09 -14.61 10.37
C VAL A 740 31.37 -15.12 11.60
N PHE A 741 31.92 -16.15 12.23
CA PHE A 741 31.35 -16.75 13.43
C PHE A 741 32.43 -17.46 14.25
N ASP A 742 32.60 -17.00 15.47
CA ASP A 742 33.56 -17.49 16.48
C ASP A 742 32.88 -18.22 17.65
N GLY A 743 31.54 -18.30 17.63
CA GLY A 743 30.75 -19.00 18.65
C GLY A 743 30.85 -20.54 18.59
N PRO A 744 30.19 -21.23 19.54
CA PRO A 744 30.22 -22.69 19.64
C PRO A 744 29.64 -23.34 18.38
N LYS A 745 30.24 -24.45 17.96
CA LYS A 745 29.84 -25.22 16.78
C LYS A 745 29.41 -26.60 17.19
N MET A 746 28.20 -26.97 16.78
CA MET A 746 27.69 -28.33 16.92
C MET A 746 28.13 -29.19 15.74
N THR A 747 28.23 -30.48 16.01
CA THR A 747 28.65 -31.54 15.10
C THR A 747 27.52 -32.56 14.95
N LEU A 748 27.68 -33.52 14.04
CA LEU A 748 26.74 -34.64 13.94
C LEU A 748 26.70 -35.46 15.24
N GLY A 749 27.83 -35.61 15.92
CA GLY A 749 27.94 -36.35 17.18
C GLY A 749 27.12 -35.76 18.31
N ASP A 750 26.99 -34.43 18.37
CA ASP A 750 26.24 -33.73 19.43
C ASP A 750 24.72 -33.99 19.39
N VAL A 751 24.21 -34.52 18.28
CA VAL A 751 22.76 -34.79 18.09
C VAL A 751 22.45 -36.28 17.97
N LEU A 752 23.45 -37.15 18.06
CA LEU A 752 23.23 -38.59 18.04
C LEU A 752 22.55 -39.04 19.34
N VAL A 753 21.57 -39.92 19.23
CA VAL A 753 21.00 -40.58 20.41
C VAL A 753 21.97 -41.66 20.91
N PRO A 754 21.93 -42.01 22.21
CA PRO A 754 22.69 -43.14 22.73
C PRO A 754 22.44 -44.41 21.92
N ASP A 755 23.48 -45.21 21.67
CA ASP A 755 23.36 -46.42 20.83
C ASP A 755 22.35 -47.43 21.39
N GLU A 756 22.14 -47.45 22.71
CA GLU A 756 21.13 -48.29 23.38
C GLU A 756 19.67 -47.90 23.07
N GLU A 757 19.44 -46.66 22.61
CA GLU A 757 18.12 -46.19 22.17
C GLU A 757 17.87 -46.45 20.67
N VAL A 758 18.88 -46.90 19.93
CA VAL A 758 18.77 -47.15 18.49
C VAL A 758 18.11 -48.52 18.25
N PRO A 759 16.96 -48.59 17.55
CA PRO A 759 16.35 -49.87 17.23
C PRO A 759 17.22 -50.71 16.29
N GLU A 760 17.24 -52.03 16.47
CA GLU A 760 18.13 -52.95 15.72
C GLU A 760 17.98 -52.82 14.18
N GLU A 761 16.79 -52.51 13.69
CA GLU A 761 16.50 -52.27 12.26
C GLU A 761 17.25 -51.08 11.63
N TYR A 762 17.86 -50.21 12.43
CA TYR A 762 18.70 -49.10 11.96
C TYR A 762 20.15 -49.50 11.74
N TYR A 763 20.60 -50.59 12.35
CA TYR A 763 21.91 -51.16 12.08
C TYR A 763 21.94 -51.77 10.68
N VAL A 764 23.10 -51.67 10.04
CA VAL A 764 23.33 -52.16 8.70
C VAL A 764 23.88 -53.58 8.79
N ASP A 765 23.12 -54.54 8.27
CA ASP A 765 23.58 -55.91 8.12
C ASP A 765 24.92 -55.96 7.36
N ASP A 766 25.84 -56.81 7.81
CA ASP A 766 27.17 -56.97 7.19
C ASP A 766 27.07 -57.28 5.69
N GLU A 767 26.08 -58.08 5.28
CA GLU A 767 25.80 -58.41 3.87
C GLU A 767 25.43 -57.19 3.01
N LYS A 768 24.91 -56.12 3.63
CA LYS A 768 24.55 -54.87 2.95
C LYS A 768 25.68 -53.83 3.00
N LEU A 769 26.70 -54.03 3.82
CA LEU A 769 27.77 -53.06 4.05
C LEU A 769 28.58 -52.76 2.78
N GLU A 770 28.91 -53.79 1.99
CA GLU A 770 29.60 -53.61 0.70
C GLU A 770 28.81 -52.72 -0.26
N LYS A 771 27.48 -52.87 -0.26
CA LYS A 771 26.59 -52.04 -1.09
C LYS A 771 26.61 -50.59 -0.65
N TRP A 772 26.64 -50.32 0.67
CA TRP A 772 26.81 -48.97 1.21
C TRP A 772 28.15 -48.36 0.82
N GLN A 773 29.24 -49.10 0.98
CA GLN A 773 30.58 -48.68 0.58
C GLN A 773 30.66 -48.38 -0.91
N TYR A 774 30.05 -49.21 -1.77
CA TYR A 774 29.98 -48.95 -3.22
C TYR A 774 29.18 -47.67 -3.57
N PHE A 775 28.06 -47.41 -2.88
CA PHE A 775 27.28 -46.19 -3.12
C PHE A 775 27.99 -44.92 -2.65
N LYS A 776 28.77 -45.02 -1.58
CA LYS A 776 29.54 -43.92 -1.00
C LYS A 776 30.88 -43.71 -1.71
N GLY A 777 31.47 -44.78 -2.25
CA GLY A 777 32.73 -44.76 -2.99
C GLY A 777 32.63 -43.98 -4.30
N GLY A 778 33.79 -43.49 -4.76
CA GLY A 778 33.90 -42.91 -6.09
C GLY A 778 33.88 -43.99 -7.16
N LYS A 779 33.20 -43.72 -8.28
CA LYS A 779 33.08 -44.67 -9.39
C LYS A 779 33.08 -43.96 -10.74
N LYS A 780 33.55 -44.69 -11.75
CA LYS A 780 33.62 -44.23 -13.14
C LYS A 780 33.23 -45.39 -14.06
N GLU A 781 32.00 -45.38 -14.53
CA GLU A 781 31.36 -46.53 -15.18
C GLU A 781 30.72 -46.11 -16.51
N PRO A 782 30.82 -46.93 -17.57
CA PRO A 782 30.11 -46.67 -18.81
C PRO A 782 28.59 -46.80 -18.59
N ARG A 783 27.82 -45.82 -19.08
CA ARG A 783 26.36 -45.83 -19.09
C ARG A 783 25.82 -45.48 -20.47
N VAL A 784 24.68 -46.07 -20.80
CA VAL A 784 23.96 -45.76 -22.04
C VAL A 784 22.77 -44.89 -21.71
N ASN A 785 22.63 -43.74 -22.38
CA ASN A 785 21.41 -42.96 -22.31
C ASN A 785 20.27 -43.76 -22.98
N LYS A 786 19.34 -44.28 -22.18
CA LYS A 786 18.24 -45.14 -22.65
C LYS A 786 17.36 -44.51 -23.74
N ARG A 787 17.35 -43.18 -23.88
CA ARG A 787 16.55 -42.46 -24.87
C ARG A 787 17.31 -42.18 -26.17
N THR A 788 18.61 -41.92 -26.09
CA THR A 788 19.42 -41.50 -27.25
C THR A 788 20.38 -42.58 -27.74
N GLY A 789 20.56 -43.68 -26.99
CA GLY A 789 21.54 -44.72 -27.28
C GLY A 789 23.00 -44.29 -27.08
N PHE A 790 23.24 -43.04 -26.68
CA PHE A 790 24.59 -42.49 -26.52
C PHE A 790 25.28 -43.10 -25.30
N GLU A 791 26.45 -43.69 -25.52
CA GLU A 791 27.33 -44.16 -24.44
C GLU A 791 28.11 -42.98 -23.86
N TYR A 792 28.06 -42.84 -22.54
CA TYR A 792 28.84 -41.84 -21.81
C TYR A 792 29.43 -42.47 -20.56
N LEU A 793 30.56 -41.92 -20.12
CA LEU A 793 31.21 -42.36 -18.91
C LEU A 793 30.59 -41.62 -17.72
N TYR A 794 29.78 -42.32 -16.92
CA TYR A 794 29.23 -41.79 -15.68
C TYR A 794 30.31 -41.77 -14.61
N SER A 795 30.65 -40.57 -14.13
CA SER A 795 31.62 -40.38 -13.05
C SER A 795 30.89 -39.83 -11.83
N GLU A 796 31.17 -40.40 -10.66
CA GLU A 796 30.62 -39.96 -9.37
C GLU A 796 31.76 -39.96 -8.34
N GLY A 797 31.94 -38.86 -7.61
CA GLY A 797 33.03 -38.73 -6.61
C GLY A 797 32.79 -39.56 -5.35
N ALA A 798 33.77 -39.72 -4.46
CA ALA A 798 33.55 -40.36 -3.17
C ALA A 798 32.81 -39.44 -2.18
N MET A 799 32.10 -40.01 -1.21
CA MET A 799 31.56 -39.37 -0.02
C MET A 799 32.21 -39.98 1.22
N ALA A 800 32.20 -39.24 2.33
CA ALA A 800 32.65 -39.76 3.62
C ALA A 800 31.85 -41.02 4.00
N PHE A 801 32.57 -42.04 4.46
CA PHE A 801 32.01 -43.28 4.96
C PHE A 801 32.90 -43.82 6.09
N PRO A 802 32.38 -43.94 7.33
CA PRO A 802 31.11 -43.38 7.79
C PRO A 802 31.09 -41.84 7.67
N ASP A 803 29.90 -41.24 7.79
CA ASP A 803 29.75 -39.80 7.95
C ASP A 803 30.46 -39.38 9.27
N PRO A 804 31.30 -38.32 9.24
CA PRO A 804 32.10 -37.91 10.40
C PRO A 804 31.21 -37.34 11.51
N VAL A 805 31.40 -37.84 12.73
CA VAL A 805 30.64 -37.39 13.91
C VAL A 805 31.24 -36.14 14.55
N ASP A 806 32.51 -35.84 14.30
CA ASP A 806 33.26 -34.67 14.80
C ASP A 806 33.11 -33.44 13.89
N ALA A 807 32.23 -33.51 12.89
CA ALA A 807 31.97 -32.41 11.96
C ALA A 807 30.46 -32.19 11.79
N PRO A 808 30.03 -31.00 11.32
CA PRO A 808 28.64 -30.78 10.98
C PRO A 808 28.17 -31.76 9.89
N ALA A 809 26.99 -32.32 10.09
CA ALA A 809 26.33 -33.23 9.17
C ALA A 809 26.18 -32.58 7.79
N ARG A 810 26.17 -33.39 6.74
CA ARG A 810 25.79 -32.93 5.40
C ARG A 810 24.27 -32.71 5.36
N THR A 811 23.77 -32.03 4.34
CA THR A 811 22.33 -31.74 4.23
C THR A 811 21.51 -33.03 4.26
N ILE A 812 20.57 -33.11 5.19
CA ILE A 812 19.58 -34.20 5.19
C ILE A 812 18.61 -34.01 4.03
N LEU A 813 18.28 -35.10 3.35
CA LEU A 813 17.35 -35.11 2.23
C LEU A 813 16.05 -35.83 2.61
N THR A 814 15.00 -35.61 1.83
CA THR A 814 13.71 -36.30 2.02
C THR A 814 13.80 -37.83 1.86
N SER A 815 14.89 -38.30 1.25
CA SER A 815 15.19 -39.72 1.04
C SER A 815 15.98 -40.37 2.19
N GLU A 816 16.18 -39.69 3.32
CA GLU A 816 16.96 -40.25 4.45
C GLU A 816 16.31 -41.52 5.04
N GLY A 817 14.98 -41.60 5.03
CA GLY A 817 14.25 -42.73 5.59
C GLY A 817 14.43 -44.08 4.87
N GLY A 818 14.16 -45.16 5.59
CA GLY A 818 14.16 -46.55 5.10
C GLY A 818 15.53 -47.24 5.05
N GLY A 819 15.54 -48.57 4.99
CA GLY A 819 16.76 -49.40 5.11
C GLY A 819 17.67 -49.53 3.89
N SER A 820 17.20 -49.11 2.70
CA SER A 820 17.97 -49.31 1.46
C SER A 820 19.23 -48.44 1.42
N ALA A 821 20.36 -49.06 1.05
CA ALA A 821 21.64 -48.39 0.81
C ALA A 821 21.49 -47.27 -0.23
N SER A 822 21.98 -46.09 0.12
CA SER A 822 21.96 -44.92 -0.75
C SER A 822 23.18 -44.07 -0.48
N ARG A 823 23.72 -43.48 -1.55
CA ARG A 823 24.78 -42.49 -1.48
C ARG A 823 24.40 -41.30 -0.60
N SER A 824 23.15 -40.86 -0.72
CA SER A 824 22.66 -39.64 -0.10
C SER A 824 22.18 -39.80 1.35
N LYS A 825 22.25 -41.01 1.92
CA LYS A 825 21.83 -41.31 3.29
C LYS A 825 22.99 -41.27 4.27
N HIS A 826 22.73 -40.79 5.48
CA HIS A 826 23.76 -40.74 6.52
C HIS A 826 23.99 -42.14 7.11
N ILE A 827 25.25 -42.42 7.43
CA ILE A 827 25.66 -43.66 8.09
C ILE A 827 26.78 -43.34 9.06
N VAL A 828 26.64 -43.73 10.32
CA VAL A 828 27.63 -43.51 11.38
C VAL A 828 28.10 -44.86 11.93
N GLN A 829 29.24 -44.86 12.61
CA GLN A 829 29.72 -46.03 13.33
C GLN A 829 29.31 -45.89 14.81
N ALA A 830 28.64 -46.90 15.34
CA ALA A 830 28.27 -47.02 16.74
C ALA A 830 29.50 -47.37 17.60
N GLY A 831 29.40 -47.18 18.92
CA GLY A 831 30.49 -47.45 19.87
C GLY A 831 30.94 -48.91 19.92
N ASP A 832 30.05 -49.84 19.52
CA ASP A 832 30.36 -51.28 19.40
C ASP A 832 31.03 -51.66 18.06
N GLY A 833 31.25 -50.69 17.18
CA GLY A 833 31.89 -50.85 15.88
C GLY A 833 30.93 -51.15 14.72
N ARG A 834 29.64 -51.41 14.98
CA ARG A 834 28.62 -51.62 13.93
C ARG A 834 28.30 -50.31 13.21
N TYR A 835 27.83 -50.40 11.97
CA TYR A 835 27.35 -49.24 11.22
C TYR A 835 25.84 -49.10 11.36
N ARG A 836 25.35 -47.87 11.57
CA ARG A 836 23.92 -47.58 11.66
C ARG A 836 23.53 -46.34 10.86
N ARG A 837 22.27 -46.32 10.43
CA ARG A 837 21.62 -45.14 9.86
C ARG A 837 21.22 -44.18 10.99
N LEU A 838 20.94 -42.93 10.62
CA LEU A 838 20.36 -41.98 11.57
C LEU A 838 18.90 -42.34 11.88
N VAL A 839 18.50 -42.25 13.14
CA VAL A 839 17.10 -42.41 13.56
C VAL A 839 16.34 -41.08 13.40
N PRO A 840 15.00 -41.11 13.26
CA PRO A 840 14.22 -39.90 13.02
C PRO A 840 14.39 -38.80 14.08
N ASP A 841 14.62 -39.18 15.34
CA ASP A 841 14.90 -38.26 16.44
C ASP A 841 16.20 -37.45 16.25
N GLU A 842 17.23 -38.07 15.65
CA GLU A 842 18.47 -37.38 15.27
C GLU A 842 18.22 -36.43 14.09
N LEU A 843 17.27 -36.77 13.20
CA LEU A 843 16.88 -35.90 12.08
C LEU A 843 16.11 -34.65 12.56
N ASP A 844 15.23 -34.81 13.56
CA ASP A 844 14.52 -33.69 14.20
C ASP A 844 15.55 -32.71 14.82
N GLN A 845 16.50 -33.23 15.59
CA GLN A 845 17.55 -32.44 16.24
C GLN A 845 18.52 -31.79 15.25
N LEU A 846 18.86 -32.44 14.13
CA LEU A 846 19.70 -31.85 13.06
C LEU A 846 19.09 -30.59 12.42
N GLN A 847 17.78 -30.40 12.54
CA GLN A 847 17.06 -29.20 12.09
C GLN A 847 16.70 -28.26 13.25
N GLY A 848 17.12 -28.56 14.48
CA GLY A 848 16.84 -27.76 15.66
C GLY A 848 15.42 -27.92 16.20
N PHE A 849 14.71 -28.99 15.85
CA PHE A 849 13.46 -29.36 16.52
C PHE A 849 13.74 -30.21 17.77
N PRO A 850 12.87 -30.17 18.79
CA PRO A 850 12.89 -31.11 19.91
C PRO A 850 12.91 -32.57 19.46
N LYS A 851 13.55 -33.44 20.26
CA LYS A 851 13.53 -34.88 20.01
C LYS A 851 12.08 -35.37 19.94
N GLY A 852 11.77 -36.21 18.96
CA GLY A 852 10.43 -36.75 18.77
C GLY A 852 9.42 -35.72 18.24
N TRP A 853 9.82 -34.53 17.80
CA TRP A 853 8.89 -33.51 17.27
C TRP A 853 7.94 -34.08 16.22
N THR A 854 8.47 -34.88 15.29
CA THR A 854 7.69 -35.50 14.21
C THR A 854 7.05 -36.84 14.59
N ASP A 855 7.20 -37.31 15.83
CA ASP A 855 6.54 -38.52 16.33
C ASP A 855 5.05 -38.29 16.65
N THR A 856 4.28 -38.12 15.58
CA THR A 856 2.85 -37.80 15.64
C THR A 856 2.01 -38.88 14.95
N GLY A 857 2.49 -40.13 14.96
CA GLY A 857 1.93 -41.24 14.18
C GLY A 857 2.43 -41.27 12.73
N MET A 858 3.56 -40.62 12.45
CA MET A 858 4.25 -40.70 11.17
C MET A 858 5.12 -41.97 11.10
N SER A 859 5.28 -42.54 9.91
CA SER A 859 6.35 -43.51 9.65
C SER A 859 7.71 -42.82 9.55
N ASP A 860 8.80 -43.56 9.76
CA ASP A 860 10.16 -43.01 9.68
C ASP A 860 10.48 -42.36 8.33
N ILE A 861 9.90 -42.89 7.26
CA ILE A 861 10.01 -42.30 5.91
C ILE A 861 9.31 -40.94 5.85
N GLN A 862 8.15 -40.79 6.50
CA GLN A 862 7.43 -39.52 6.57
C GLN A 862 8.16 -38.51 7.46
N ARG A 863 8.72 -38.95 8.61
CA ARG A 863 9.54 -38.12 9.50
C ARG A 863 10.77 -37.58 8.77
N ALA A 864 11.51 -38.45 8.08
CA ALA A 864 12.65 -38.06 7.24
C ALA A 864 12.25 -37.13 6.07
N PHE A 865 11.06 -37.34 5.48
CA PHE A 865 10.53 -36.44 4.45
C PHE A 865 10.26 -35.03 5.00
N CYS A 866 9.65 -34.91 6.18
CA CYS A 866 9.46 -33.63 6.86
C CYS A 866 10.80 -32.94 7.14
N MET A 867 11.74 -33.64 7.76
CA MET A 867 13.03 -33.05 8.14
C MET A 867 13.92 -32.73 6.94
N GLY A 868 13.86 -33.49 5.85
CA GLY A 868 14.52 -33.13 4.59
C GLY A 868 14.06 -31.77 4.03
N ASN A 869 12.77 -31.44 4.19
CA ASN A 869 12.17 -30.20 3.73
C ASN A 869 12.28 -29.05 4.75
N ALA A 870 12.30 -29.33 6.05
CA ALA A 870 12.31 -28.31 7.10
C ALA A 870 13.54 -27.39 7.05
N LEU A 871 13.37 -26.14 7.49
CA LEU A 871 14.47 -25.23 7.77
C LEU A 871 15.16 -25.58 9.11
N ILE A 872 16.32 -24.96 9.38
CA ILE A 872 16.93 -25.03 10.72
C ILE A 872 16.25 -23.99 11.61
N VAL A 873 15.54 -24.42 12.66
CA VAL A 873 14.68 -23.59 13.53
C VAL A 873 15.43 -22.41 14.15
N GLY A 874 16.69 -22.61 14.53
CA GLY A 874 17.51 -21.54 15.11
C GLY A 874 17.82 -20.39 14.15
N ILE A 875 17.62 -20.56 12.84
CA ILE A 875 17.84 -19.48 11.88
C ILE A 875 16.75 -18.39 11.95
N PRO A 876 15.45 -18.70 11.74
CA PRO A 876 14.39 -17.71 11.93
C PRO A 876 14.33 -17.17 13.36
N HIS A 877 14.76 -17.94 14.36
CA HIS A 877 14.90 -17.44 15.74
C HIS A 877 15.87 -16.27 15.85
N ARG A 878 17.13 -16.43 15.39
CA ARG A 878 18.12 -15.35 15.42
C ARG A 878 17.67 -14.12 14.63
N ILE A 879 16.99 -14.32 13.49
CA ILE A 879 16.40 -13.22 12.72
C ILE A 879 15.30 -12.53 13.53
N GLY A 880 14.42 -13.30 14.16
CA GLY A 880 13.33 -12.81 15.02
C GLY A 880 13.83 -11.99 16.20
N GLU A 881 14.92 -12.40 16.85
CA GLU A 881 15.55 -11.65 17.95
C GLU A 881 16.00 -10.25 17.51
N VAL A 882 16.61 -10.17 16.32
CA VAL A 882 17.03 -8.88 15.75
C VAL A 882 15.84 -8.02 15.36
N ILE A 883 14.80 -8.61 14.75
CA ILE A 883 13.55 -7.89 14.43
C ILE A 883 12.94 -7.31 15.71
N SER A 884 12.78 -8.15 16.74
CA SER A 884 12.23 -7.76 18.04
C SER A 884 13.01 -6.60 18.65
N ARG A 885 14.35 -6.74 18.73
CA ARG A 885 15.24 -5.71 19.28
C ARG A 885 15.19 -4.38 18.53
N LYS A 886 15.05 -4.39 17.20
CA LYS A 886 14.97 -3.17 16.39
C LYS A 886 13.62 -2.45 16.52
N LEU A 887 12.60 -3.08 17.11
CA LEU A 887 11.27 -2.51 17.26
C LEU A 887 11.03 -1.76 18.57
N GLY A 888 11.91 -1.91 19.56
CA GLY A 888 11.81 -1.27 20.89
C GLY A 888 11.38 -2.25 21.95
#